data_AF-A0A975GHR6-F1
#
_entry.id   AF-A0A975GHR6-F1
#
_cell.length_a   1.000
_cell.length_b   1.000
_cell.length_c   1.000
_cell.angle_alpha   90.00
_cell.angle_beta   90.00
_cell.angle_gamma   90.00
#
_symmetry.space_group_name_H-M   'P 1'
#
loop_
_entity.id
_entity.type
_entity.pdbx_description
1 polymer ?
#
loop_
_entity_poly.entity_id
_entity_poly.type
_entity_poly.pdbx_seq_one_letter_code
_entity_poly.pdbx_strand_id
1 'polypeptide(L)'
;MFLSRNSFLILFLIILTLTSCQTRYQQPDEKEPGQHGVTKGLFRHKWWNYYERGLSFSDGQVWQKADADFLQAIKKRNKDQFRARTYGMHFVDYFPHRELGISMFYQERWKEAVKELETSLSSQKTAKAEYYLDKARKSWIEQEKSDINPPSVSIQSPEQGFLSNQFTLSITGTAKDDTYVKSIRVNNVPVRLDVSAKEIVFKTDISLKPGENEIIIKAADITGKTGTAVHKIICDRASPILNVDHIIPDNESETGYTIKGYAYDDSGIKSIRVNNMEIIKKPGKQILLNTAVPVPHENRRYIVTAEDILGNLVKAEIPVSIEQSDLYQHEPEPVLLASLNTFPMILKSAQKKEKSEIYSPLPSSFYLAAGGINVSERQLKWNIKKMIKKGINYALVIGINSYSIWPPLKTAVNDAMGLSEILISRYGFLKENVVIKTEEQATRQEIINDLRNLAAGLGEDDNLLVYFAGHGQLDDLTSDGYWIPVEGELNDPTGWIVNSTIKNILSSEKIRGKNIVVIADSCYSGNLLRGGGKMISASDRNYMMRIIESAQKKSRQIITSGGNEPVADEGRDNHSLFAYYFLKALEDNQSSVIDIESLMLTDVWKSVSEKGGQRPRVGRLKTPMDENGQFVLILNDEIDKQNETELDQYADISFQDAEDSDADRQNKTDRAVPLKINAPKPQDLPDTEPPEINLKDYKQERVVFLDKIYIQGNAKDQGNIQNLTINDKKVLRMPGRNVWFNHLADLDEGRNEFLIKCTDAVGNISEKKIVIERKIPKVFDLDARMSVALFPFARKRSSGTGVHKSLLKNLVESGRFNMKEWKSEIIEGLPDQDEKKDEIIKIAKELGVDYVLIGTLDIKEKSLEISARVIEVDSYDILTFEDVYGEDIDRELEEKLCSGLVLKLCDSLPVIEGKIVKLKSDEVIVNIGENHNIKKGMRLIFFKEGEPLKDPDTGEELGADIEELGVARVYKFMGQKMSQAKLLNKDITEELEAGLSFVTQ
;
A
#
# COMPACT_ATOMS: atom_id res chain seq x y z
N MET A 1 -15.96 86.84 68.26
CA MET A 1 -15.25 85.98 67.29
C MET A 1 -15.71 84.55 67.56
N PHE A 2 -16.71 84.02 66.87
CA PHE A 2 -16.69 83.47 65.50
C PHE A 2 -15.86 82.18 65.34
N LEU A 3 -16.61 81.07 65.18
CA LEU A 3 -16.27 79.84 64.42
C LEU A 3 -15.28 78.81 65.00
N SER A 4 -15.60 78.29 66.19
CA SER A 4 -15.29 76.89 66.54
C SER A 4 -16.32 75.91 65.92
N ARG A 5 -16.29 75.72 64.59
CA ARG A 5 -17.26 74.82 63.92
C ARG A 5 -16.72 74.15 62.64
N ASN A 6 -15.55 73.51 62.72
CA ASN A 6 -15.06 72.59 61.67
C ASN A 6 -14.22 71.40 62.19
N SER A 7 -13.54 71.50 63.34
CA SER A 7 -12.68 70.40 63.83
C SER A 7 -13.45 69.16 64.33
N PHE A 8 -14.71 69.32 64.79
CA PHE A 8 -15.54 68.19 65.24
C PHE A 8 -16.19 67.39 64.11
N LEU A 9 -16.34 67.97 62.91
CA LEU A 9 -16.93 67.27 61.76
C LEU A 9 -15.96 66.25 61.15
N ILE A 10 -14.66 66.56 61.18
CA ILE A 10 -13.60 65.72 60.59
C ILE A 10 -13.34 64.49 61.48
N LEU A 11 -13.37 64.63 62.80
CA LEU A 11 -13.17 63.48 63.70
C LEU A 11 -14.36 62.50 63.68
N PHE A 12 -15.59 62.99 63.46
CA PHE A 12 -16.77 62.14 63.37
C PHE A 12 -16.87 61.39 62.02
N LEU A 13 -16.34 61.96 60.93
CA LEU A 13 -16.29 61.29 59.62
C LEU A 13 -15.30 60.12 59.55
N ILE A 14 -14.22 60.16 60.34
CA ILE A 14 -13.19 59.11 60.37
C ILE A 14 -13.62 57.89 61.22
N ILE A 15 -14.51 58.08 62.21
CA ILE A 15 -15.02 56.99 63.05
C ILE A 15 -16.16 56.22 62.34
N LEU A 16 -16.88 56.86 61.40
CA LEU A 16 -17.97 56.23 60.64
C LEU A 16 -17.52 55.38 59.43
N THR A 17 -16.23 55.33 59.10
CA THR A 17 -15.69 54.47 58.03
C THR A 17 -15.03 53.18 58.54
N LEU A 18 -15.07 52.91 59.86
CA LEU A 18 -14.47 51.72 60.48
C LEU A 18 -15.47 50.75 61.14
N THR A 19 -16.77 50.82 60.78
CA THR A 19 -17.77 49.84 61.23
C THR A 19 -18.74 49.38 60.14
N SER A 20 -18.34 48.39 59.33
CA SER A 20 -19.23 47.31 58.88
C SER A 20 -18.50 46.22 58.10
N CYS A 21 -18.96 44.98 58.26
CA CYS A 21 -18.51 43.78 57.55
C CYS A 21 -16.99 43.49 57.58
N GLN A 22 -16.55 42.98 58.74
CA GLN A 22 -15.51 41.96 58.78
C GLN A 22 -16.01 40.73 58.01
N THR A 23 -15.84 40.70 56.69
CA THR A 23 -15.99 39.46 55.93
C THR A 23 -14.93 38.49 56.42
N ARG A 24 -15.37 37.36 56.99
CA ARG A 24 -14.48 36.22 57.20
C ARG A 24 -13.89 35.88 55.83
N TYR A 25 -12.58 36.02 55.71
CA TYR A 25 -11.82 35.38 54.66
C TYR A 25 -11.85 33.88 54.97
N GLN A 26 -12.91 33.18 54.55
CA GLN A 26 -12.77 31.75 54.32
C GLN A 26 -11.69 31.60 53.26
N GLN A 27 -10.65 30.84 53.60
CA GLN A 27 -9.75 30.33 52.58
C GLN A 27 -10.59 29.58 51.54
N PRO A 28 -10.15 29.51 50.27
CA PRO A 28 -10.72 28.53 49.36
C PRO A 28 -10.46 27.15 49.97
N ASP A 29 -11.50 26.52 50.50
CA ASP A 29 -11.39 25.19 51.11
C ASP A 29 -10.75 24.24 50.08
N GLU A 30 -9.64 23.62 50.47
CA GLU A 30 -9.05 22.54 49.68
C GLU A 30 -10.11 21.44 49.51
N LYS A 31 -10.12 20.79 48.34
CA LYS A 31 -11.13 19.78 48.02
C LYS A 31 -11.10 18.62 49.03
N GLU A 32 -12.06 18.59 49.95
CA GLU A 32 -12.40 17.35 50.63
C GLU A 32 -13.08 16.38 49.63
N PRO A 33 -12.68 15.09 49.60
CA PRO A 33 -13.34 14.09 48.78
C PRO A 33 -14.71 13.72 49.37
N GLY A 34 -15.80 14.06 48.67
CA GLY A 34 -17.15 13.55 48.98
C GLY A 34 -18.31 14.57 49.00
N GLN A 35 -18.07 15.87 48.78
CA GLN A 35 -19.17 16.85 48.73
C GLN A 35 -19.88 16.88 47.35
N HIS A 36 -21.05 16.25 47.28
CA HIS A 36 -21.93 16.25 46.11
C HIS A 36 -23.01 17.34 46.21
N GLY A 37 -23.27 18.04 45.09
CA GLY A 37 -24.21 19.16 45.03
C GLY A 37 -23.56 20.55 45.07
N VAL A 38 -22.31 20.67 44.63
CA VAL A 38 -21.57 21.94 44.57
C VAL A 38 -21.39 22.44 43.12
N THR A 39 -21.31 23.76 42.94
CA THR A 39 -21.00 24.39 41.64
C THR A 39 -19.62 25.06 41.70
N LYS A 40 -18.87 25.09 40.59
CA LYS A 40 -17.51 25.66 40.52
C LYS A 40 -17.45 27.17 40.78
N GLY A 41 -18.59 27.84 40.85
CA GLY A 41 -18.71 29.24 41.24
C GLY A 41 -20.04 29.54 41.94
N LEU A 42 -20.26 30.81 42.25
CA LEU A 42 -21.46 31.31 42.93
C LEU A 42 -22.76 30.83 42.27
N PHE A 43 -23.63 30.20 43.05
CA PHE A 43 -24.95 29.75 42.62
C PHE A 43 -25.89 30.95 42.43
N ARG A 44 -26.11 31.38 41.17
CA ARG A 44 -26.90 32.58 40.82
C ARG A 44 -28.26 32.23 40.18
N HIS A 45 -28.79 31.04 40.46
CA HIS A 45 -30.07 30.53 39.96
C HIS A 45 -30.23 30.57 38.41
N LYS A 46 -29.11 30.54 37.67
CA LYS A 46 -29.07 30.45 36.20
C LYS A 46 -29.16 28.99 35.76
N TRP A 47 -29.64 28.72 34.53
CA TRP A 47 -29.86 27.36 34.04
C TRP A 47 -28.62 26.47 34.15
N TRP A 48 -27.42 27.03 33.90
CA TRP A 48 -26.17 26.30 34.00
C TRP A 48 -25.75 26.00 35.45
N ASN A 49 -26.14 26.82 36.43
CA ASN A 49 -25.88 26.51 37.85
C ASN A 49 -26.69 25.29 38.29
N TYR A 50 -27.96 25.22 37.90
CA TYR A 50 -28.82 24.08 38.17
C TYR A 50 -28.27 22.82 37.48
N TYR A 51 -27.93 22.89 36.20
CA TYR A 51 -27.35 21.77 35.46
C TYR A 51 -26.01 21.27 36.03
N GLU A 52 -25.08 22.18 36.34
CA GLU A 52 -23.79 21.84 36.96
C GLU A 52 -23.97 21.16 38.32
N ARG A 53 -24.94 21.63 39.13
CA ARG A 53 -25.23 21.03 40.43
C ARG A 53 -25.96 19.69 40.30
N GLY A 54 -26.85 19.56 39.32
CA GLY A 54 -27.50 18.29 38.96
C GLY A 54 -26.49 17.23 38.54
N LEU A 55 -25.49 17.60 37.73
CA LEU A 55 -24.34 16.74 37.42
C LEU A 55 -23.58 16.35 38.69
N SER A 56 -23.24 17.30 39.57
CA SER A 56 -22.55 17.00 40.84
C SER A 56 -23.34 16.07 41.78
N PHE A 57 -24.68 16.14 41.77
CA PHE A 57 -25.54 15.17 42.47
C PHE A 57 -25.60 13.81 41.77
N SER A 58 -25.63 13.79 40.43
CA SER A 58 -25.60 12.58 39.60
C SER A 58 -24.29 11.81 39.81
N ASP A 59 -23.14 12.49 39.83
CA ASP A 59 -21.82 11.92 40.14
C ASP A 59 -21.77 11.31 41.56
N GLY A 60 -22.60 11.80 42.47
CA GLY A 60 -22.78 11.29 43.83
C GLY A 60 -23.92 10.28 44.00
N GLN A 61 -24.55 9.85 42.90
CA GLN A 61 -25.71 8.95 42.91
C GLN A 61 -26.90 9.47 43.74
N VAL A 62 -27.00 10.80 43.94
CA VAL A 62 -28.07 11.46 44.70
C VAL A 62 -29.23 11.84 43.76
N TRP A 63 -29.78 10.83 43.09
CA TRP A 63 -30.68 10.94 41.93
C TRP A 63 -31.87 11.88 42.14
N GLN A 64 -32.55 11.81 43.29
CA GLN A 64 -33.70 12.67 43.60
C GLN A 64 -33.35 14.17 43.63
N LYS A 65 -32.12 14.54 44.02
CA LYS A 65 -31.65 15.93 43.98
C LYS A 65 -31.16 16.32 42.59
N ALA A 66 -30.55 15.38 41.86
CA ALA A 66 -30.17 15.57 40.47
C ALA A 66 -31.41 15.86 39.59
N ASP A 67 -32.48 15.06 39.71
CA ASP A 67 -33.78 15.26 39.05
C ASP A 67 -34.32 16.67 39.27
N ALA A 68 -34.38 17.10 40.54
CA ALA A 68 -34.92 18.41 40.90
C ALA A 68 -34.13 19.55 40.25
N ASP A 69 -32.80 19.42 40.17
CA ASP A 69 -31.94 20.42 39.53
C ASP A 69 -32.00 20.36 37.99
N PHE A 70 -32.03 19.18 37.37
CA PHE A 70 -32.21 19.04 35.93
C PHE A 70 -33.57 19.58 35.48
N LEU A 71 -34.66 19.32 36.21
CA LEU A 71 -35.98 19.90 35.96
C LEU A 71 -35.97 21.44 36.05
N GLN A 72 -35.22 22.02 36.99
CA GLN A 72 -35.06 23.48 37.09
C GLN A 72 -34.18 24.05 35.96
N ALA A 73 -33.21 23.29 35.45
CA ALA A 73 -32.45 23.64 34.27
C ALA A 73 -33.36 23.63 33.01
N ILE A 74 -34.10 22.54 32.77
CA ILE A 74 -35.07 22.38 31.67
C ILE A 74 -36.09 23.52 31.67
N LYS A 75 -36.68 23.83 32.83
CA LYS A 75 -37.64 24.94 33.00
C LYS A 75 -37.10 26.31 32.57
N LYS A 76 -35.77 26.49 32.56
CA LYS A 76 -35.09 27.73 32.13
C LYS A 76 -34.51 27.65 30.72
N ARG A 77 -34.15 26.45 30.25
CA ARG A 77 -33.63 26.15 28.91
C ARG A 77 -33.87 24.65 28.62
N ASN A 78 -34.82 24.33 27.76
CA ASN A 78 -35.33 22.98 27.51
C ASN A 78 -34.74 22.27 26.29
N LYS A 79 -33.65 22.77 25.70
CA LYS A 79 -33.04 22.19 24.50
C LYS A 79 -31.65 21.65 24.78
N ASP A 80 -31.51 20.33 24.67
CA ASP A 80 -30.22 19.63 24.65
C ASP A 80 -29.40 20.10 23.43
N GLN A 81 -28.12 20.44 23.64
CA GLN A 81 -27.21 20.92 22.59
C GLN A 81 -25.74 20.91 23.05
N PHE A 82 -24.84 20.68 22.10
CA PHE A 82 -23.42 20.97 22.29
C PHE A 82 -23.17 22.48 22.40
N ARG A 83 -22.13 22.87 23.16
CA ARG A 83 -21.61 24.25 23.26
C ARG A 83 -22.70 25.30 23.55
N ALA A 84 -23.55 25.06 24.54
CA ALA A 84 -24.48 26.05 25.06
C ALA A 84 -23.72 27.19 25.77
N ARG A 85 -23.84 28.43 25.27
CA ARG A 85 -23.21 29.62 25.88
C ARG A 85 -23.80 29.93 27.24
N THR A 86 -22.96 30.02 28.28
CA THR A 86 -23.35 30.35 29.67
C THR A 86 -23.24 31.84 29.95
N TYR A 87 -22.03 32.40 29.98
CA TYR A 87 -21.73 33.82 30.13
C TYR A 87 -20.47 34.22 29.36
N GLY A 88 -20.42 35.43 28.82
CA GLY A 88 -19.29 35.91 28.02
C GLY A 88 -18.97 34.97 26.85
N MET A 89 -17.73 34.47 26.81
CA MET A 89 -17.22 33.50 25.83
C MET A 89 -17.18 32.05 26.38
N HIS A 90 -17.81 31.77 27.52
CA HIS A 90 -17.87 30.41 28.07
C HIS A 90 -19.03 29.61 27.49
N PHE A 91 -18.73 28.35 27.16
CA PHE A 91 -19.67 27.38 26.58
C PHE A 91 -19.57 26.07 27.38
N VAL A 92 -20.69 25.37 27.53
CA VAL A 92 -20.75 24.04 28.15
C VAL A 92 -21.63 23.12 27.30
N ASP A 93 -21.34 21.83 27.30
CA ASP A 93 -22.22 20.84 26.69
C ASP A 93 -23.42 20.58 27.61
N TYR A 94 -24.61 20.85 27.09
CA TYR A 94 -25.83 21.00 27.89
C TYR A 94 -26.89 20.01 27.43
N PHE A 95 -27.05 18.93 28.18
CA PHE A 95 -27.92 17.80 27.86
C PHE A 95 -28.84 17.45 29.04
N PRO A 96 -29.64 18.40 29.56
CA PRO A 96 -30.43 18.17 30.76
C PRO A 96 -31.50 17.08 30.61
N HIS A 97 -32.08 16.88 29.41
CA HIS A 97 -33.03 15.77 29.20
C HIS A 97 -32.32 14.42 29.22
N ARG A 98 -31.11 14.33 28.63
CA ARG A 98 -30.27 13.12 28.74
C ARG A 98 -29.97 12.75 30.19
N GLU A 99 -29.42 13.69 30.94
CA GLU A 99 -28.96 13.40 32.31
C GLU A 99 -30.14 13.17 33.27
N LEU A 100 -31.30 13.83 33.05
CA LEU A 100 -32.55 13.52 33.75
C LEU A 100 -33.03 12.09 33.44
N GLY A 101 -33.03 11.68 32.16
CA GLY A 101 -33.41 10.34 31.77
C GLY A 101 -32.49 9.26 32.36
N ILE A 102 -31.19 9.53 32.45
CA ILE A 102 -30.21 8.66 33.13
C ILE A 102 -30.49 8.59 34.65
N SER A 103 -30.78 9.73 35.28
CA SER A 103 -31.12 9.77 36.70
C SER A 103 -32.44 9.04 37.00
N MET A 104 -33.44 9.11 36.12
CA MET A 104 -34.67 8.31 36.19
C MET A 104 -34.40 6.82 35.97
N PHE A 105 -33.48 6.46 35.06
CA PHE A 105 -33.05 5.08 34.85
C PHE A 105 -32.48 4.48 36.16
N TYR A 106 -31.52 5.15 36.82
CA TYR A 106 -30.98 4.66 38.10
C TYR A 106 -31.97 4.66 39.28
N GLN A 107 -33.18 5.21 39.10
CA GLN A 107 -34.29 5.15 40.05
C GLN A 107 -35.36 4.10 39.67
N GLU A 108 -35.07 3.22 38.70
CA GLU A 108 -35.98 2.21 38.14
C GLU A 108 -37.26 2.79 37.49
N ARG A 109 -37.26 4.09 37.17
CA ARG A 109 -38.39 4.81 36.54
C ARG A 109 -38.32 4.70 35.02
N TRP A 110 -38.21 3.47 34.52
CA TRP A 110 -37.87 3.16 33.12
C TRP A 110 -38.74 3.90 32.09
N LYS A 111 -40.06 3.92 32.29
CA LYS A 111 -41.03 4.57 31.40
C LYS A 111 -40.86 6.10 31.31
N GLU A 112 -40.44 6.74 32.40
CA GLU A 112 -40.11 8.17 32.40
C GLU A 112 -38.73 8.40 31.76
N ALA A 113 -37.76 7.55 32.07
CA ALA A 113 -36.43 7.59 31.47
C ALA A 113 -36.47 7.49 29.94
N VAL A 114 -37.22 6.53 29.37
CA VAL A 114 -37.42 6.38 27.92
C VAL A 114 -37.91 7.69 27.29
N LYS A 115 -38.93 8.32 27.88
CA LYS A 115 -39.51 9.56 27.37
C LYS A 115 -38.52 10.74 27.37
N GLU A 116 -37.75 10.91 28.45
CA GLU A 116 -36.76 12.00 28.54
C GLU A 116 -35.56 11.74 27.60
N LEU A 117 -35.15 10.48 27.42
CA LEU A 117 -34.07 10.11 26.50
C LEU A 117 -34.49 10.26 25.03
N GLU A 118 -35.72 9.90 24.66
CA GLU A 118 -36.29 10.21 23.34
C GLU A 118 -36.38 11.74 23.11
N THR A 119 -36.74 12.51 24.14
CA THR A 119 -36.75 13.98 24.09
C THR A 119 -35.34 14.56 23.87
N SER A 120 -34.32 13.97 24.51
CA SER A 120 -32.92 14.32 24.28
C SER A 120 -32.48 14.03 22.84
N LEU A 121 -32.72 12.81 22.33
CA LEU A 121 -32.32 12.40 20.98
C LEU A 121 -33.03 13.20 19.87
N SER A 122 -34.30 13.58 20.08
CA SER A 122 -35.00 14.47 19.14
C SER A 122 -34.44 15.90 19.11
N SER A 123 -33.75 16.33 20.17
CA SER A 123 -33.08 17.63 20.25
C SER A 123 -31.65 17.59 19.70
N GLN A 124 -30.86 16.57 20.08
CA GLN A 124 -29.46 16.38 19.72
C GLN A 124 -29.04 14.92 19.97
N LYS A 125 -28.81 14.14 18.91
CA LYS A 125 -28.29 12.76 19.01
C LYS A 125 -26.97 12.70 19.79
N THR A 126 -26.85 11.75 20.73
CA THR A 126 -25.60 11.40 21.43
C THR A 126 -25.59 9.93 21.83
N ALA A 127 -24.47 9.23 21.64
CA ALA A 127 -24.33 7.80 21.97
C ALA A 127 -24.70 7.47 23.43
N LYS A 128 -24.38 8.36 24.38
CA LYS A 128 -24.78 8.21 25.79
C LYS A 128 -26.31 8.17 25.95
N ALA A 129 -27.07 8.99 25.22
CA ALA A 129 -28.53 8.96 25.28
C ALA A 129 -29.11 7.70 24.60
N GLU A 130 -28.51 7.23 23.51
CA GLU A 130 -28.91 6.02 22.77
C GLU A 130 -28.71 4.76 23.65
N TYR A 131 -27.54 4.62 24.27
CA TYR A 131 -27.20 3.52 25.18
C TYR A 131 -28.17 3.41 26.38
N TYR A 132 -28.44 4.51 27.06
CA TYR A 132 -29.37 4.49 28.20
C TYR A 132 -30.83 4.34 27.76
N LEU A 133 -31.20 4.77 26.54
CA LEU A 133 -32.55 4.56 26.00
C LEU A 133 -32.81 3.07 25.78
N ASP A 134 -31.85 2.35 25.20
CA ASP A 134 -31.97 0.92 24.99
C ASP A 134 -32.03 0.15 26.32
N LYS A 135 -31.18 0.52 27.30
CA LYS A 135 -31.28 -0.06 28.65
C LYS A 135 -32.64 0.21 29.29
N ALA A 136 -33.15 1.44 29.22
CA ALA A 136 -34.45 1.79 29.79
C ALA A 136 -35.61 1.05 29.11
N ARG A 137 -35.59 0.95 27.77
CA ARG A 137 -36.58 0.18 27.00
C ARG A 137 -36.55 -1.30 27.36
N LYS A 138 -35.35 -1.92 27.42
CA LYS A 138 -35.20 -3.32 27.83
C LYS A 138 -35.81 -3.58 29.21
N SER A 139 -35.39 -2.83 30.22
CA SER A 139 -35.89 -2.98 31.59
C SER A 139 -37.41 -2.77 31.69
N TRP A 140 -37.97 -1.84 30.92
CA TRP A 140 -39.42 -1.59 30.86
C TRP A 140 -40.18 -2.76 30.23
N ILE A 141 -39.68 -3.33 29.13
CA ILE A 141 -40.29 -4.45 28.41
C ILE A 141 -40.21 -5.74 29.23
N GLU A 142 -39.08 -6.01 29.88
CA GLU A 142 -38.92 -7.16 30.78
C GLU A 142 -39.85 -7.07 32.00
N GLN A 143 -40.06 -5.87 32.55
CA GLN A 143 -40.98 -5.62 33.66
C GLN A 143 -42.45 -5.82 33.25
N GLU A 144 -42.88 -5.29 32.10
CA GLU A 144 -44.26 -5.43 31.61
C GLU A 144 -44.52 -6.79 30.92
N LYS A 145 -43.47 -7.56 30.58
CA LYS A 145 -43.52 -8.77 29.74
C LYS A 145 -44.27 -8.54 28.43
N SER A 146 -44.01 -7.39 27.81
CA SER A 146 -44.79 -6.88 26.67
C SER A 146 -44.30 -7.39 25.30
N ASP A 147 -43.11 -7.97 25.23
CA ASP A 147 -42.54 -8.60 24.04
C ASP A 147 -43.06 -10.04 23.87
N ILE A 148 -43.76 -10.30 22.76
CA ILE A 148 -44.39 -11.59 22.47
C ILE A 148 -43.67 -12.30 21.30
N ASN A 149 -43.36 -11.61 20.21
CA ASN A 149 -42.90 -12.23 18.97
C ASN A 149 -41.44 -11.86 18.63
N PRO A 150 -40.65 -12.75 18.00
CA PRO A 150 -39.37 -12.37 17.43
C PRO A 150 -39.54 -11.42 16.23
N PRO A 151 -38.53 -10.61 15.88
CA PRO A 151 -38.62 -9.62 14.82
C PRO A 151 -38.78 -10.26 13.44
N SER A 152 -39.71 -9.74 12.64
CA SER A 152 -39.91 -10.11 11.25
C SER A 152 -38.94 -9.37 10.32
N VAL A 153 -38.48 -10.02 9.25
CA VAL A 153 -37.59 -9.43 8.25
C VAL A 153 -38.16 -9.64 6.85
N SER A 154 -38.22 -8.58 6.06
CA SER A 154 -38.60 -8.59 4.65
C SER A 154 -37.56 -7.89 3.80
N ILE A 155 -37.31 -8.39 2.59
CA ILE A 155 -36.39 -7.77 1.63
C ILE A 155 -37.22 -7.13 0.53
N GLN A 156 -36.81 -5.94 0.11
CA GLN A 156 -37.51 -5.09 -0.84
C GLN A 156 -36.82 -5.06 -2.21
N SER A 157 -35.49 -5.11 -2.21
CA SER A 157 -34.68 -5.17 -3.42
C SER A 157 -33.35 -5.86 -3.12
N PRO A 158 -32.82 -6.70 -4.02
CA PRO A 158 -33.48 -7.15 -5.25
C PRO A 158 -34.62 -8.17 -4.94
N GLU A 159 -35.23 -8.73 -5.99
CA GLU A 159 -36.23 -9.78 -5.86
C GLU A 159 -35.61 -11.18 -5.67
N GLN A 160 -36.39 -12.14 -5.16
CA GLN A 160 -35.94 -13.50 -4.93
C GLN A 160 -35.54 -14.17 -6.25
N GLY A 161 -34.29 -14.63 -6.35
CA GLY A 161 -33.74 -15.26 -7.56
C GLY A 161 -33.14 -14.27 -8.57
N PHE A 162 -32.94 -13.00 -8.18
CA PHE A 162 -32.34 -11.98 -9.03
C PHE A 162 -31.00 -12.42 -9.63
N LEU A 163 -30.81 -12.16 -10.93
CA LEU A 163 -29.59 -12.44 -11.68
C LEU A 163 -28.68 -11.21 -11.71
N SER A 164 -27.41 -11.38 -11.35
CA SER A 164 -26.41 -10.29 -11.34
C SER A 164 -25.05 -10.75 -11.87
N ASN A 165 -24.31 -9.88 -12.55
CA ASN A 165 -22.89 -10.10 -12.88
C ASN A 165 -21.92 -9.20 -12.08
N GLN A 166 -22.42 -8.52 -11.05
CA GLN A 166 -21.64 -7.62 -10.20
C GLN A 166 -20.90 -8.40 -9.09
N PHE A 167 -19.80 -7.83 -8.58
CA PHE A 167 -19.03 -8.43 -7.48
C PHE A 167 -19.64 -8.12 -6.12
N THR A 168 -20.22 -6.94 -5.99
CA THR A 168 -21.08 -6.58 -4.87
C THR A 168 -22.48 -6.22 -5.36
N LEU A 169 -23.46 -6.32 -4.46
CA LEU A 169 -24.83 -5.91 -4.74
C LEU A 169 -25.46 -5.27 -3.50
N SER A 170 -26.17 -4.17 -3.72
CA SER A 170 -26.87 -3.45 -2.66
C SER A 170 -28.24 -4.06 -2.39
N ILE A 171 -28.46 -4.50 -1.15
CA ILE A 171 -29.74 -5.06 -0.69
C ILE A 171 -30.43 -4.03 0.20
N THR A 172 -31.71 -3.80 -0.06
CA THR A 172 -32.59 -3.02 0.79
C THR A 172 -33.69 -3.89 1.39
N GLY A 173 -33.92 -3.76 2.69
CA GLY A 173 -34.93 -4.51 3.41
C GLY A 173 -35.52 -3.74 4.59
N THR A 174 -36.39 -4.41 5.34
CA THR A 174 -37.04 -3.86 6.52
C THR A 174 -37.15 -4.94 7.59
N ALA A 175 -36.69 -4.65 8.79
CA ALA A 175 -37.00 -5.43 9.97
C ALA A 175 -38.10 -4.73 10.77
N LYS A 176 -39.08 -5.50 11.29
CA LYS A 176 -40.18 -5.00 12.12
C LYS A 176 -40.39 -5.88 13.33
N ASP A 177 -40.62 -5.24 14.47
CA ASP A 177 -40.84 -5.90 15.76
C ASP A 177 -42.07 -5.33 16.48
N ASP A 178 -42.70 -6.13 17.34
CA ASP A 178 -43.81 -5.63 18.17
C ASP A 178 -43.31 -4.71 19.30
N THR A 179 -42.05 -4.85 19.73
CA THR A 179 -41.34 -3.95 20.64
C THR A 179 -40.35 -3.02 19.92
N TYR A 180 -39.08 -3.44 19.72
CA TYR A 180 -38.00 -2.67 19.11
C TYR A 180 -36.92 -3.60 18.54
N VAL A 181 -36.64 -3.50 17.24
CA VAL A 181 -35.45 -4.10 16.62
C VAL A 181 -34.21 -3.40 17.17
N LYS A 182 -33.27 -4.18 17.73
CA LYS A 182 -32.00 -3.70 18.30
C LYS A 182 -30.82 -3.92 17.37
N SER A 183 -30.81 -5.02 16.61
CA SER A 183 -29.75 -5.31 15.63
C SER A 183 -30.29 -6.02 14.40
N ILE A 184 -29.64 -5.82 13.26
CA ILE A 184 -29.87 -6.56 12.02
C ILE A 184 -28.51 -7.01 11.53
N ARG A 185 -28.37 -8.29 11.19
CA ARG A 185 -27.17 -8.89 10.57
C ARG A 185 -27.53 -9.45 9.19
N VAL A 186 -26.67 -9.29 8.19
CA VAL A 186 -26.83 -9.84 6.82
C VAL A 186 -25.58 -10.64 6.48
N ASN A 187 -25.68 -11.95 6.31
CA ASN A 187 -24.51 -12.85 6.24
C ASN A 187 -23.55 -12.62 7.43
N ASN A 188 -24.12 -12.62 8.64
CA ASN A 188 -23.52 -12.24 9.92
C ASN A 188 -23.09 -10.77 10.08
N VAL A 189 -22.98 -9.96 9.00
CA VAL A 189 -22.59 -8.53 9.02
C VAL A 189 -23.64 -7.66 9.70
N PRO A 190 -23.37 -7.01 10.85
CA PRO A 190 -24.30 -6.07 11.45
C PRO A 190 -24.48 -4.84 10.54
N VAL A 191 -25.74 -4.58 10.19
CA VAL A 191 -26.14 -3.30 9.61
C VAL A 191 -25.98 -2.25 10.71
N ARG A 192 -25.29 -1.15 10.41
CA ARG A 192 -25.22 0.00 11.32
C ARG A 192 -26.61 0.59 11.56
N LEU A 193 -27.01 0.64 12.82
CA LEU A 193 -28.25 1.27 13.28
C LEU A 193 -27.92 2.48 14.15
N ASP A 194 -28.72 3.55 14.05
CA ASP A 194 -28.57 4.73 14.90
C ASP A 194 -29.23 4.53 16.27
N VAL A 195 -30.47 4.00 16.30
CA VAL A 195 -31.28 3.79 17.51
C VAL A 195 -32.20 2.59 17.28
N SER A 196 -32.51 1.81 18.33
CA SER A 196 -33.53 0.77 18.25
C SER A 196 -34.92 1.35 17.87
N ALA A 197 -35.67 0.63 17.05
CA ALA A 197 -36.97 1.09 16.54
C ALA A 197 -37.91 -0.07 16.20
N LYS A 198 -39.23 0.19 16.23
CA LYS A 198 -40.28 -0.77 15.81
C LYS A 198 -40.16 -1.23 14.36
N GLU A 199 -39.64 -0.36 13.51
CA GLU A 199 -39.43 -0.61 12.10
C GLU A 199 -38.12 0.05 11.68
N ILE A 200 -37.24 -0.74 11.07
CA ILE A 200 -35.94 -0.30 10.58
C ILE A 200 -35.81 -0.70 9.12
N VAL A 201 -35.77 0.31 8.25
CA VAL A 201 -35.35 0.14 6.85
C VAL A 201 -33.83 0.11 6.81
N PHE A 202 -33.27 -0.95 6.24
CA PHE A 202 -31.83 -1.10 6.08
C PHE A 202 -31.42 -1.15 4.62
N LYS A 203 -30.19 -0.71 4.36
CA LYS A 203 -29.47 -0.88 3.10
C LYS A 203 -28.06 -1.35 3.42
N THR A 204 -27.61 -2.43 2.77
CA THR A 204 -26.24 -2.93 2.92
C THR A 204 -25.74 -3.53 1.61
N ASP A 205 -24.43 -3.44 1.37
CA ASP A 205 -23.79 -4.02 0.19
C ASP A 205 -23.18 -5.36 0.57
N ILE A 206 -23.56 -6.41 -0.15
CA ILE A 206 -23.03 -7.78 0.02
C ILE A 206 -22.09 -8.14 -1.12
N SER A 207 -21.14 -9.05 -0.88
CA SER A 207 -20.33 -9.65 -1.94
C SER A 207 -20.99 -10.90 -2.52
N LEU A 208 -20.89 -11.10 -3.84
CA LEU A 208 -21.43 -12.25 -4.56
C LEU A 208 -20.32 -13.17 -5.09
N LYS A 209 -20.45 -14.48 -4.83
CA LYS A 209 -19.69 -15.57 -5.44
C LYS A 209 -20.39 -16.04 -6.73
N PRO A 210 -19.70 -16.62 -7.72
CA PRO A 210 -20.37 -17.27 -8.86
C PRO A 210 -21.39 -18.32 -8.42
N GLY A 211 -22.51 -18.42 -9.14
CA GLY A 211 -23.60 -19.36 -8.85
C GLY A 211 -24.61 -18.82 -7.83
N GLU A 212 -25.27 -19.72 -7.11
CA GLU A 212 -26.25 -19.36 -6.08
C GLU A 212 -25.59 -18.77 -4.83
N ASN A 213 -26.12 -17.64 -4.39
CA ASN A 213 -25.78 -16.99 -3.13
C ASN A 213 -27.02 -17.01 -2.24
N GLU A 214 -26.95 -17.72 -1.13
CA GLU A 214 -27.94 -17.63 -0.05
C GLU A 214 -27.53 -16.53 0.92
N ILE A 215 -28.43 -15.59 1.16
CA ILE A 215 -28.19 -14.40 1.96
C ILE A 215 -29.09 -14.47 3.17
N ILE A 216 -28.48 -14.58 4.34
CA ILE A 216 -29.14 -14.86 5.61
C ILE A 216 -29.24 -13.55 6.39
N ILE A 217 -30.44 -13.04 6.59
CA ILE A 217 -30.69 -11.81 7.34
C ILE A 217 -31.28 -12.21 8.70
N LYS A 218 -30.56 -11.94 9.78
CA LYS A 218 -31.00 -12.16 11.16
C LYS A 218 -31.28 -10.81 11.82
N ALA A 219 -32.51 -10.55 12.24
CA ALA A 219 -32.81 -9.43 13.13
C ALA A 219 -32.89 -9.94 14.58
N ALA A 220 -32.48 -9.11 15.53
CA ALA A 220 -32.71 -9.35 16.96
C ALA A 220 -33.41 -8.13 17.58
N ASP A 221 -34.37 -8.39 18.44
CA ASP A 221 -35.04 -7.37 19.24
C ASP A 221 -34.19 -6.94 20.46
N ILE A 222 -34.78 -6.11 21.30
CA ILE A 222 -34.12 -5.55 22.48
C ILE A 222 -34.07 -6.49 23.69
N THR A 223 -34.91 -7.53 23.74
CA THR A 223 -34.92 -8.53 24.82
C THR A 223 -33.91 -9.63 24.52
N GLY A 224 -33.76 -10.00 23.24
CA GLY A 224 -32.81 -10.94 22.70
C GLY A 224 -33.40 -12.00 21.76
N LYS A 225 -34.69 -11.95 21.39
CA LYS A 225 -35.22 -12.93 20.43
C LYS A 225 -34.77 -12.57 19.02
N THR A 226 -34.67 -13.58 18.17
CA THR A 226 -34.14 -13.44 16.81
C THR A 226 -35.12 -13.97 15.78
N GLY A 227 -35.29 -13.23 14.68
CA GLY A 227 -35.97 -13.73 13.47
C GLY A 227 -35.01 -13.75 12.28
N THR A 228 -35.18 -14.73 11.40
CA THR A 228 -34.29 -14.96 10.25
C THR A 228 -35.09 -15.00 8.94
N ALA A 229 -34.55 -14.35 7.90
CA ALA A 229 -34.99 -14.50 6.52
C ALA A 229 -33.83 -14.98 5.65
N VAL A 230 -34.12 -15.78 4.62
CA VAL A 230 -33.13 -16.23 3.63
C VAL A 230 -33.56 -15.75 2.25
N HIS A 231 -32.60 -15.21 1.50
CA HIS A 231 -32.82 -14.62 0.18
C HIS A 231 -31.82 -15.19 -0.82
N LYS A 232 -32.29 -15.56 -2.00
CA LYS A 232 -31.44 -16.17 -3.03
C LYS A 232 -31.14 -15.17 -4.14
N ILE A 233 -29.86 -15.07 -4.51
CA ILE A 233 -29.38 -14.29 -5.65
C ILE A 233 -28.47 -15.18 -6.48
N ILE A 234 -28.63 -15.14 -7.80
CA ILE A 234 -27.82 -15.93 -8.73
C ILE A 234 -26.81 -14.98 -9.37
N CYS A 235 -25.52 -15.26 -9.18
CA CYS A 235 -24.46 -14.46 -9.75
C CYS A 235 -23.80 -15.18 -10.93
N ASP A 236 -24.05 -14.70 -12.15
CA ASP A 236 -23.37 -15.19 -13.35
C ASP A 236 -22.42 -14.14 -13.90
N ARG A 237 -21.15 -14.53 -14.04
CA ARG A 237 -20.05 -13.68 -14.47
C ARG A 237 -19.22 -14.36 -15.56
N ALA A 238 -19.70 -15.48 -16.10
CA ALA A 238 -19.07 -16.15 -17.23
C ALA A 238 -19.26 -15.29 -18.49
N SER A 239 -18.30 -15.36 -19.43
CA SER A 239 -18.59 -14.92 -20.79
C SER A 239 -19.41 -16.01 -21.50
N PRO A 240 -20.37 -15.65 -22.36
CA PRO A 240 -21.09 -16.64 -23.17
C PRO A 240 -20.11 -17.44 -24.03
N ILE A 241 -20.40 -18.73 -24.23
CA ILE A 241 -19.65 -19.58 -25.16
C ILE A 241 -19.98 -19.11 -26.58
N LEU A 242 -18.96 -18.90 -27.41
CA LEU A 242 -19.11 -18.61 -28.84
C LEU A 242 -18.21 -19.56 -29.63
N ASN A 243 -18.82 -20.28 -30.57
CA ASN A 243 -18.18 -21.20 -31.49
C ASN A 243 -18.53 -20.81 -32.93
N VAL A 244 -17.56 -20.90 -33.84
CA VAL A 244 -17.74 -20.61 -35.27
C VAL A 244 -17.19 -21.79 -36.06
N ASP A 245 -18.09 -22.56 -36.66
CA ASP A 245 -17.77 -23.83 -37.33
C ASP A 245 -17.15 -23.59 -38.71
N HIS A 246 -17.76 -22.70 -39.52
CA HIS A 246 -17.35 -22.50 -40.92
C HIS A 246 -17.56 -21.05 -41.38
N ILE A 247 -16.68 -20.61 -42.27
CA ILE A 247 -16.89 -19.47 -43.16
C ILE A 247 -16.90 -19.99 -44.60
N ILE A 248 -18.03 -19.86 -45.29
CA ILE A 248 -18.23 -20.38 -46.65
C ILE A 248 -18.43 -19.19 -47.61
N PRO A 249 -17.78 -19.13 -48.78
CA PRO A 249 -18.11 -18.14 -49.81
C PRO A 249 -19.60 -18.18 -50.15
N ASP A 250 -20.26 -17.03 -50.24
CA ASP A 250 -21.65 -16.99 -50.69
C ASP A 250 -21.71 -17.15 -52.21
N ASN A 251 -22.09 -18.33 -52.68
CA ASN A 251 -22.16 -18.65 -54.10
C ASN A 251 -23.34 -17.98 -54.83
N GLU A 252 -24.29 -17.35 -54.11
CA GLU A 252 -25.43 -16.64 -54.71
C GLU A 252 -25.22 -15.12 -54.77
N SER A 253 -24.26 -14.57 -54.03
CA SER A 253 -23.87 -13.16 -54.10
C SER A 253 -22.34 -12.99 -54.13
N GLU A 254 -21.79 -12.49 -55.25
CA GLU A 254 -20.34 -12.40 -55.53
C GLU A 254 -19.55 -11.43 -54.62
N THR A 255 -20.07 -11.05 -53.43
CA THR A 255 -19.50 -10.04 -52.53
C THR A 255 -19.56 -10.40 -51.03
N GLY A 256 -19.85 -11.65 -50.65
CA GLY A 256 -19.99 -12.04 -49.23
C GLY A 256 -19.51 -13.45 -48.85
N TYR A 257 -19.50 -13.71 -47.54
CA TYR A 257 -19.27 -15.02 -46.92
C TYR A 257 -20.39 -15.34 -45.92
N THR A 258 -20.77 -16.60 -45.77
CA THR A 258 -21.69 -17.07 -44.73
C THR A 258 -20.93 -17.61 -43.52
N ILE A 259 -21.17 -17.05 -42.33
CA ILE A 259 -20.66 -17.54 -41.05
C ILE A 259 -21.66 -18.52 -40.44
N LYS A 260 -21.18 -19.73 -40.09
CA LYS A 260 -21.92 -20.77 -39.36
C LYS A 260 -21.29 -21.03 -37.99
N GLY A 261 -22.10 -21.35 -36.99
CA GLY A 261 -21.64 -21.51 -35.61
C GLY A 261 -22.77 -21.58 -34.59
N TYR A 262 -22.45 -21.36 -33.32
CA TYR A 262 -23.44 -21.12 -32.26
C TYR A 262 -22.88 -20.28 -31.10
N ALA A 263 -23.76 -19.65 -30.34
CA ALA A 263 -23.47 -19.15 -29.00
C ALA A 263 -24.35 -19.86 -27.96
N TYR A 264 -23.83 -20.03 -26.74
CA TYR A 264 -24.53 -20.65 -25.61
C TYR A 264 -24.25 -19.90 -24.31
N ASP A 265 -25.29 -19.69 -23.49
CA ASP A 265 -25.17 -19.18 -22.13
C ASP A 265 -26.35 -19.63 -21.25
N ASP A 266 -26.08 -19.86 -19.95
CA ASP A 266 -27.10 -20.32 -19.00
C ASP A 266 -27.99 -19.21 -18.45
N SER A 267 -27.50 -17.97 -18.35
CA SER A 267 -28.37 -16.79 -18.16
C SER A 267 -29.13 -16.48 -19.46
N GLY A 268 -28.44 -16.62 -20.59
CA GLY A 268 -28.98 -16.59 -21.95
C GLY A 268 -28.37 -15.50 -22.83
N ILE A 269 -28.31 -15.75 -24.14
CA ILE A 269 -27.73 -14.83 -25.12
C ILE A 269 -28.71 -13.69 -25.42
N LYS A 270 -28.24 -12.45 -25.32
CA LYS A 270 -28.95 -11.20 -25.63
C LYS A 270 -28.70 -10.72 -27.05
N SER A 271 -27.43 -10.65 -27.46
CA SER A 271 -27.04 -10.17 -28.79
C SER A 271 -25.83 -10.94 -29.36
N ILE A 272 -25.76 -11.02 -30.69
CA ILE A 272 -24.58 -11.44 -31.44
C ILE A 272 -24.42 -10.48 -32.61
N ARG A 273 -23.20 -10.02 -32.83
CA ARG A 273 -22.85 -9.08 -33.91
C ARG A 273 -21.65 -9.57 -34.70
N VAL A 274 -21.61 -9.24 -35.99
CA VAL A 274 -20.43 -9.40 -36.84
C VAL A 274 -20.08 -8.09 -37.50
N ASN A 275 -18.86 -7.58 -37.28
CA ASN A 275 -18.39 -6.29 -37.79
C ASN A 275 -19.43 -5.16 -37.58
N ASN A 276 -19.96 -5.06 -36.35
CA ASN A 276 -21.05 -4.17 -35.90
C ASN A 276 -22.47 -4.43 -36.46
N MET A 277 -22.68 -5.39 -37.38
CA MET A 277 -24.03 -5.80 -37.78
C MET A 277 -24.63 -6.79 -36.78
N GLU A 278 -25.81 -6.49 -36.24
CA GLU A 278 -26.51 -7.38 -35.30
C GLU A 278 -27.29 -8.49 -36.03
N ILE A 279 -27.01 -9.74 -35.65
CA ILE A 279 -27.55 -10.95 -36.30
C ILE A 279 -28.85 -11.42 -35.63
N ILE A 280 -28.99 -11.17 -34.32
CA ILE A 280 -30.10 -11.66 -33.52
C ILE A 280 -31.33 -10.76 -33.61
N LYS A 281 -32.52 -11.39 -33.57
CA LYS A 281 -33.82 -10.70 -33.33
C LYS A 281 -34.60 -11.23 -32.11
N LYS A 282 -34.13 -12.27 -31.42
CA LYS A 282 -34.75 -12.83 -30.20
C LYS A 282 -33.70 -13.46 -29.25
N PRO A 283 -33.73 -13.16 -27.94
CA PRO A 283 -32.85 -13.81 -26.95
C PRO A 283 -33.13 -15.32 -26.76
N GLY A 284 -32.15 -16.05 -26.24
CA GLY A 284 -32.28 -17.48 -25.91
C GLY A 284 -30.98 -18.11 -25.38
N LYS A 285 -31.09 -19.22 -24.65
CA LYS A 285 -29.92 -19.93 -24.07
C LYS A 285 -28.92 -20.44 -25.09
N GLN A 286 -29.39 -20.89 -26.25
CA GLN A 286 -28.54 -21.28 -27.37
C GLN A 286 -29.04 -20.61 -28.64
N ILE A 287 -28.13 -20.05 -29.43
CA ILE A 287 -28.46 -19.38 -30.69
C ILE A 287 -27.51 -19.87 -31.78
N LEU A 288 -28.08 -20.38 -32.86
CA LEU A 288 -27.33 -20.84 -34.04
C LEU A 288 -26.99 -19.65 -34.95
N LEU A 289 -25.76 -19.65 -35.44
CA LEU A 289 -25.27 -18.71 -36.45
C LEU A 289 -25.34 -19.39 -37.82
N ASN A 290 -25.94 -18.69 -38.78
CA ASN A 290 -26.00 -19.06 -40.20
C ASN A 290 -26.36 -17.80 -40.98
N THR A 291 -25.38 -16.93 -41.24
CA THR A 291 -25.64 -15.56 -41.70
C THR A 291 -24.60 -15.08 -42.69
N ALA A 292 -25.09 -14.58 -43.83
CA ALA A 292 -24.28 -13.93 -44.85
C ALA A 292 -23.79 -12.55 -44.36
N VAL A 293 -22.50 -12.28 -44.54
CA VAL A 293 -21.82 -11.04 -44.18
C VAL A 293 -20.94 -10.57 -45.34
N PRO A 294 -20.89 -9.25 -45.63
CA PRO A 294 -20.11 -8.74 -46.75
C PRO A 294 -18.60 -8.87 -46.49
N VAL A 295 -17.81 -8.86 -47.55
CA VAL A 295 -16.34 -8.86 -47.44
C VAL A 295 -15.86 -7.61 -46.65
N PRO A 296 -15.01 -7.74 -45.62
CA PRO A 296 -14.58 -6.61 -44.80
C PRO A 296 -13.66 -5.67 -45.59
N HIS A 297 -14.13 -4.44 -45.82
CA HIS A 297 -13.45 -3.45 -46.66
C HIS A 297 -12.06 -3.00 -46.16
N GLU A 298 -11.79 -3.02 -44.84
CA GLU A 298 -10.57 -2.41 -44.26
C GLU A 298 -9.61 -3.38 -43.57
N ASN A 299 -10.09 -4.47 -42.97
CA ASN A 299 -9.30 -5.23 -41.97
C ASN A 299 -9.01 -6.71 -42.29
N ARG A 300 -9.49 -7.25 -43.42
CA ARG A 300 -9.39 -8.69 -43.80
C ARG A 300 -9.75 -9.67 -42.66
N ARG A 301 -10.64 -9.25 -41.75
CA ARG A 301 -11.05 -9.99 -40.55
C ARG A 301 -12.54 -9.82 -40.30
N TYR A 302 -13.16 -10.88 -39.78
CA TYR A 302 -14.48 -10.83 -39.17
C TYR A 302 -14.33 -10.78 -37.65
N ILE A 303 -14.94 -9.77 -37.03
CA ILE A 303 -15.08 -9.66 -35.57
C ILE A 303 -16.48 -10.16 -35.23
N VAL A 304 -16.58 -11.31 -34.58
CA VAL A 304 -17.83 -11.86 -34.04
C VAL A 304 -17.88 -11.58 -32.54
N THR A 305 -18.94 -10.97 -32.04
CA THR A 305 -19.14 -10.72 -30.59
C THR A 305 -20.48 -11.27 -30.13
N ALA A 306 -20.51 -11.99 -29.01
CA ALA A 306 -21.76 -12.38 -28.34
C ALA A 306 -21.84 -11.74 -26.95
N GLU A 307 -23.04 -11.37 -26.53
CA GLU A 307 -23.37 -10.73 -25.26
C GLU A 307 -24.52 -11.50 -24.60
N ASP A 308 -24.39 -11.82 -23.31
CA ASP A 308 -25.48 -12.44 -22.51
C ASP A 308 -26.50 -11.39 -22.02
N ILE A 309 -27.55 -11.83 -21.32
CA ILE A 309 -28.58 -10.94 -20.76
C ILE A 309 -28.06 -10.02 -19.63
N LEU A 310 -26.93 -10.35 -19.00
CA LEU A 310 -26.29 -9.56 -17.95
C LEU A 310 -25.23 -8.57 -18.50
N GLY A 311 -24.88 -8.67 -19.79
CA GLY A 311 -23.85 -7.86 -20.45
C GLY A 311 -22.44 -8.44 -20.37
N ASN A 312 -22.26 -9.71 -19.99
CA ASN A 312 -20.97 -10.39 -20.18
C ASN A 312 -20.77 -10.65 -21.67
N LEU A 313 -19.57 -10.34 -22.17
CA LEU A 313 -19.27 -10.33 -23.60
C LEU A 313 -18.10 -11.28 -23.94
N VAL A 314 -18.17 -11.86 -25.12
CA VAL A 314 -17.10 -12.63 -25.77
C VAL A 314 -16.84 -12.06 -27.17
N LYS A 315 -15.60 -12.16 -27.65
CA LYS A 315 -15.17 -11.71 -28.98
C LYS A 315 -14.29 -12.78 -29.62
N ALA A 316 -14.59 -13.14 -30.87
CA ALA A 316 -13.74 -13.92 -31.75
C ALA A 316 -13.28 -13.03 -32.93
N GLU A 317 -12.03 -13.19 -33.36
CA GLU A 317 -11.51 -12.60 -34.59
C GLU A 317 -11.15 -13.70 -35.57
N ILE A 318 -11.69 -13.63 -36.79
CA ILE A 318 -11.50 -14.67 -37.81
C ILE A 318 -10.78 -14.04 -39.01
N PRO A 319 -9.56 -14.50 -39.37
CA PRO A 319 -8.84 -14.02 -40.54
C PRO A 319 -9.50 -14.49 -41.83
N VAL A 320 -9.51 -13.62 -42.85
CA VAL A 320 -9.93 -13.98 -44.21
C VAL A 320 -8.67 -14.22 -45.05
N SER A 321 -8.30 -15.48 -45.21
CA SER A 321 -7.26 -15.92 -46.15
C SER A 321 -7.77 -15.80 -47.57
N ILE A 322 -7.24 -14.82 -48.33
CA ILE A 322 -7.58 -14.63 -49.75
C ILE A 322 -6.40 -15.11 -50.60
N GLU A 323 -6.38 -16.40 -50.93
CA GLU A 323 -5.65 -16.91 -52.09
C GLU A 323 -6.64 -17.65 -53.02
N GLN A 324 -6.68 -17.25 -54.30
CA GLN A 324 -7.62 -17.79 -55.28
C GLN A 324 -7.25 -19.20 -55.80
N SER A 325 -6.15 -19.79 -55.31
CA SER A 325 -5.64 -21.11 -55.73
C SER A 325 -6.17 -22.29 -54.92
N ASP A 326 -6.59 -22.08 -53.67
CA ASP A 326 -6.73 -23.19 -52.70
C ASP A 326 -8.18 -23.69 -52.54
N LEU A 327 -9.11 -23.15 -53.32
CA LEU A 327 -10.56 -23.36 -53.26
C LEU A 327 -11.05 -24.80 -53.53
N TYR A 328 -10.16 -25.80 -53.65
CA TYR A 328 -10.50 -27.17 -54.03
C TYR A 328 -9.75 -28.31 -53.31
N GLN A 329 -8.85 -28.07 -52.34
CA GLN A 329 -8.04 -29.17 -51.77
C GLN A 329 -7.89 -29.28 -50.23
N HIS A 330 -8.55 -28.44 -49.43
CA HIS A 330 -8.57 -28.63 -47.97
C HIS A 330 -9.99 -28.67 -47.41
N GLU A 331 -10.31 -29.74 -46.67
CA GLU A 331 -11.38 -29.69 -45.66
C GLU A 331 -10.97 -28.65 -44.60
N PRO A 332 -11.79 -27.63 -44.31
CA PRO A 332 -11.41 -26.58 -43.38
C PRO A 332 -11.45 -27.10 -41.94
N GLU A 333 -10.33 -26.99 -41.22
CA GLU A 333 -10.31 -27.21 -39.77
C GLU A 333 -11.15 -26.14 -39.04
N PRO A 334 -11.89 -26.50 -37.97
CA PRO A 334 -12.63 -25.53 -37.17
C PRO A 334 -11.69 -24.64 -36.36
N VAL A 335 -11.85 -23.31 -36.45
CA VAL A 335 -10.93 -22.34 -35.84
C VAL A 335 -11.58 -21.54 -34.71
N LEU A 336 -10.97 -21.72 -33.52
CA LEU A 336 -11.08 -20.91 -32.30
C LEU A 336 -12.40 -20.99 -31.48
N LEU A 337 -12.38 -21.83 -30.45
CA LEU A 337 -13.23 -21.67 -29.26
C LEU A 337 -12.85 -20.38 -28.53
N ALA A 338 -13.79 -19.44 -28.40
CA ALA A 338 -13.59 -18.23 -27.62
C ALA A 338 -13.78 -18.46 -26.11
N SER A 339 -12.99 -19.37 -25.52
CA SER A 339 -12.96 -19.63 -24.08
C SER A 339 -11.53 -19.80 -23.53
N LEU A 340 -10.81 -18.68 -23.42
CA LEU A 340 -9.83 -18.51 -22.35
C LEU A 340 -10.43 -17.52 -21.35
N ASN A 341 -10.48 -17.96 -20.08
CA ASN A 341 -10.92 -17.28 -18.84
C ASN A 341 -12.28 -17.66 -18.22
N THR A 342 -12.88 -18.82 -18.55
CA THR A 342 -13.80 -19.52 -17.63
C THR A 342 -13.89 -21.01 -17.95
N PHE A 343 -13.56 -21.87 -16.98
CA PHE A 343 -13.92 -23.29 -16.98
C PHE A 343 -14.90 -23.55 -15.83
N PRO A 344 -16.20 -23.75 -16.11
CA PRO A 344 -17.11 -24.45 -15.21
C PRO A 344 -16.93 -25.98 -15.34
N MET A 345 -17.31 -26.72 -14.29
CA MET A 345 -17.14 -28.17 -14.20
C MET A 345 -18.10 -29.00 -15.09
N ILE A 346 -17.91 -29.12 -16.40
CA ILE A 346 -18.50 -30.24 -17.17
C ILE A 346 -17.53 -30.73 -18.27
N LEU A 347 -16.85 -31.86 -18.03
CA LEU A 347 -16.50 -32.92 -19.01
C LEU A 347 -15.53 -33.95 -18.41
N LYS A 348 -16.03 -34.78 -17.48
CA LYS A 348 -15.32 -35.97 -16.97
C LYS A 348 -15.76 -37.25 -17.71
N SER A 349 -15.75 -37.26 -19.05
CA SER A 349 -15.97 -38.49 -19.84
C SER A 349 -15.66 -38.38 -21.35
N ALA A 350 -14.39 -38.50 -21.75
CA ALA A 350 -13.95 -39.01 -23.06
C ALA A 350 -12.45 -39.36 -23.01
N GLN A 351 -12.00 -40.35 -23.80
CA GLN A 351 -10.67 -40.96 -23.66
C GLN A 351 -9.75 -40.77 -24.88
N LYS A 352 -8.44 -40.66 -24.60
CA LYS A 352 -7.28 -41.26 -25.31
C LYS A 352 -6.84 -40.83 -26.72
N LYS A 353 -5.49 -40.75 -26.85
CA LYS A 353 -4.61 -40.98 -28.04
C LYS A 353 -4.63 -39.86 -29.12
N GLU A 354 -3.56 -39.56 -29.87
CA GLU A 354 -2.16 -40.08 -29.90
C GLU A 354 -1.13 -39.02 -30.45
N LYS A 355 0.16 -39.37 -30.38
CA LYS A 355 1.40 -38.86 -31.07
C LYS A 355 1.22 -38.17 -32.46
N SER A 356 2.13 -37.38 -33.06
CA SER A 356 3.49 -36.82 -32.76
C SER A 356 4.03 -35.98 -33.97
N GLU A 357 4.79 -34.89 -33.75
CA GLU A 357 5.99 -34.43 -34.56
C GLU A 357 5.89 -34.16 -36.10
N ILE A 358 6.78 -33.49 -36.86
CA ILE A 358 8.07 -32.73 -36.69
C ILE A 358 8.07 -31.51 -37.69
N TYR A 359 8.95 -30.49 -37.48
CA TYR A 359 9.69 -29.62 -38.46
C TYR A 359 9.55 -28.07 -38.40
N SER A 360 10.69 -27.43 -38.10
CA SER A 360 11.10 -26.05 -38.42
C SER A 360 12.21 -26.06 -39.47
N PRO A 361 12.51 -24.99 -40.26
CA PRO A 361 13.68 -24.16 -39.89
C PRO A 361 13.80 -22.68 -40.41
N LEU A 362 14.36 -21.81 -39.55
CA LEU A 362 15.40 -20.76 -39.83
C LEU A 362 15.06 -19.47 -40.63
N PRO A 363 15.90 -18.39 -40.58
CA PRO A 363 17.21 -18.18 -39.89
C PRO A 363 17.17 -17.14 -38.74
N SER A 364 18.03 -17.10 -37.71
CA SER A 364 19.50 -17.33 -37.55
C SER A 364 20.46 -16.23 -38.05
N SER A 365 20.29 -15.00 -37.55
CA SER A 365 21.36 -13.98 -37.58
C SER A 365 21.30 -12.94 -36.43
N PHE A 366 20.96 -13.34 -35.19
CA PHE A 366 21.14 -12.48 -34.00
C PHE A 366 21.64 -13.22 -32.73
N TYR A 367 22.15 -14.45 -32.87
CA TYR A 367 22.85 -15.16 -31.78
C TYR A 367 24.36 -14.88 -31.82
N LEU A 368 24.84 -13.90 -31.03
CA LEU A 368 26.26 -13.79 -30.67
C LEU A 368 26.50 -12.91 -29.42
N ALA A 369 25.82 -13.24 -28.30
CA ALA A 369 26.14 -12.67 -26.97
C ALA A 369 25.80 -13.60 -25.78
N ALA A 370 25.48 -14.89 -26.03
CA ALA A 370 25.01 -15.83 -25.00
C ALA A 370 25.60 -17.25 -25.16
N GLY A 371 26.83 -17.34 -25.69
CA GLY A 371 27.60 -18.58 -25.77
C GLY A 371 28.65 -18.62 -24.67
N GLY A 372 28.76 -19.75 -23.96
CA GLY A 372 29.60 -19.87 -22.76
C GLY A 372 31.08 -19.56 -23.01
N ILE A 373 31.58 -18.56 -22.29
CA ILE A 373 32.98 -18.42 -21.89
C ILE A 373 32.95 -18.42 -20.37
N ASN A 374 33.83 -19.17 -19.72
CA ASN A 374 34.02 -19.06 -18.27
C ASN A 374 34.72 -17.72 -17.98
N VAL A 375 33.89 -16.69 -17.84
CA VAL A 375 34.28 -15.33 -17.49
C VAL A 375 34.31 -15.27 -15.97
N SER A 376 35.51 -15.25 -15.38
CA SER A 376 35.66 -15.14 -13.91
C SER A 376 34.95 -13.89 -13.40
N GLU A 377 34.61 -13.83 -12.11
CA GLU A 377 33.90 -12.67 -11.56
C GLU A 377 34.67 -11.35 -11.79
N ARG A 378 36.02 -11.40 -11.71
CA ARG A 378 36.94 -10.33 -12.16
C ARG A 378 36.71 -9.91 -13.61
N GLN A 379 36.60 -10.88 -14.51
CA GLN A 379 36.44 -10.69 -15.95
C GLN A 379 35.00 -10.22 -16.30
N LEU A 380 34.01 -10.53 -15.45
CA LEU A 380 32.62 -10.10 -15.58
C LEU A 380 32.45 -8.65 -15.10
N LYS A 381 33.04 -8.31 -13.93
CA LYS A 381 33.21 -6.93 -13.45
C LYS A 381 33.96 -6.07 -14.48
N TRP A 382 35.04 -6.59 -15.08
CA TRP A 382 35.80 -5.92 -16.14
C TRP A 382 35.00 -5.73 -17.44
N ASN A 383 34.19 -6.71 -17.84
CA ASN A 383 33.30 -6.58 -19.00
C ASN A 383 32.19 -5.54 -18.75
N ILE A 384 31.63 -5.47 -17.54
CA ILE A 384 30.64 -4.44 -17.16
C ILE A 384 31.27 -3.04 -17.17
N LYS A 385 32.46 -2.84 -16.56
CA LYS A 385 33.23 -1.57 -16.61
C LYS A 385 33.61 -1.17 -18.05
N LYS A 386 33.52 -2.08 -19.05
CA LYS A 386 33.70 -1.81 -20.49
C LYS A 386 32.40 -1.54 -21.26
N MET A 387 31.28 -2.12 -20.82
CA MET A 387 29.96 -1.92 -21.45
C MET A 387 29.36 -0.55 -21.08
N ILE A 388 29.77 0.03 -19.96
CA ILE A 388 29.54 1.44 -19.64
C ILE A 388 30.61 2.26 -20.37
N LYS A 389 30.18 3.17 -21.25
CA LYS A 389 31.08 4.04 -22.01
C LYS A 389 31.66 5.09 -21.07
N LYS A 390 32.92 4.90 -20.65
CA LYS A 390 33.65 5.83 -19.76
C LYS A 390 33.89 7.18 -20.47
N GLY A 391 33.07 8.17 -20.18
CA GLY A 391 33.40 9.58 -20.39
C GLY A 391 34.28 10.14 -19.26
N ILE A 392 34.64 11.41 -19.37
CA ILE A 392 35.45 12.10 -18.37
C ILE A 392 34.53 12.59 -17.24
N ASN A 393 34.96 12.36 -16.00
CA ASN A 393 34.27 12.83 -14.80
C ASN A 393 34.81 14.21 -14.37
N TYR A 394 33.92 15.18 -14.27
CA TYR A 394 34.17 16.54 -13.78
C TYR A 394 33.40 16.79 -12.49
N ALA A 395 33.95 17.59 -11.59
CA ALA A 395 33.24 18.05 -10.41
C ALA A 395 33.44 19.56 -10.14
N LEU A 396 32.39 20.20 -9.65
CA LEU A 396 32.44 21.51 -8.99
C LEU A 396 32.01 21.30 -7.55
N VAL A 397 32.93 21.49 -6.60
CA VAL A 397 32.71 21.20 -5.19
C VAL A 397 32.90 22.47 -4.37
N ILE A 398 31.83 22.92 -3.72
CA ILE A 398 31.76 24.22 -3.04
C ILE A 398 31.48 23.99 -1.56
N GLY A 399 32.27 24.62 -0.68
CA GLY A 399 32.12 24.54 0.77
C GLY A 399 32.46 25.86 1.44
N ILE A 400 31.50 26.47 2.15
CA ILE A 400 31.68 27.79 2.77
C ILE A 400 31.34 27.71 4.26
N ASN A 401 32.34 27.95 5.11
CA ASN A 401 32.19 28.05 6.55
C ASN A 401 32.13 29.53 6.99
N SER A 402 33.03 30.33 6.46
CA SER A 402 33.31 31.69 6.94
C SER A 402 32.56 32.72 6.09
N TYR A 403 31.49 33.30 6.64
CA TYR A 403 30.70 34.34 6.00
C TYR A 403 30.89 35.69 6.69
N SER A 404 30.84 36.79 5.92
CA SER A 404 31.02 38.16 6.46
C SER A 404 29.86 38.65 7.34
N ILE A 405 28.64 38.15 7.09
CA ILE A 405 27.41 38.61 7.76
C ILE A 405 26.55 37.44 8.27
N TRP A 406 26.55 36.29 7.57
CA TRP A 406 25.83 35.09 8.01
C TRP A 406 26.55 34.40 9.17
N PRO A 407 25.85 33.64 10.03
CA PRO A 407 26.47 32.84 11.08
C PRO A 407 27.53 31.88 10.48
N PRO A 408 28.74 31.78 11.05
CA PRO A 408 29.75 30.86 10.52
C PRO A 408 29.32 29.40 10.71
N LEU A 409 29.48 28.59 9.66
CA LEU A 409 29.30 27.14 9.70
C LEU A 409 30.62 26.46 10.09
N LYS A 410 30.53 25.21 10.56
CA LYS A 410 31.71 24.46 11.05
C LYS A 410 32.22 23.42 10.06
N THR A 411 31.34 22.78 9.28
CA THR A 411 31.67 21.55 8.56
C THR A 411 31.78 21.70 7.04
N ALA A 412 31.13 22.70 6.43
CA ALA A 412 30.93 22.79 4.98
C ALA A 412 32.23 22.74 4.15
N VAL A 413 33.32 23.34 4.66
CA VAL A 413 34.65 23.22 4.02
C VAL A 413 35.20 21.79 4.12
N ASN A 414 35.06 21.13 5.27
CA ASN A 414 35.48 19.73 5.43
C ASN A 414 34.64 18.80 4.55
N ASP A 415 33.33 19.04 4.47
CA ASP A 415 32.39 18.29 3.63
C ASP A 415 32.78 18.35 2.15
N ALA A 416 33.12 19.54 1.65
CA ALA A 416 33.65 19.75 0.30
C ALA A 416 35.02 19.09 0.07
N MET A 417 35.93 19.18 1.04
CA MET A 417 37.27 18.59 0.92
C MET A 417 37.23 17.06 0.94
N GLY A 418 36.49 16.46 1.88
CA GLY A 418 36.33 15.00 2.00
C GLY A 418 35.67 14.39 0.77
N LEU A 419 34.62 15.03 0.22
CA LEU A 419 34.00 14.54 -1.01
C LEU A 419 35.00 14.60 -2.18
N SER A 420 35.74 15.70 -2.31
CA SER A 420 36.73 15.86 -3.37
C SER A 420 37.84 14.80 -3.28
N GLU A 421 38.32 14.48 -2.08
CA GLU A 421 39.31 13.43 -1.83
C GLU A 421 38.80 12.04 -2.21
N ILE A 422 37.57 11.68 -1.81
CA ILE A 422 36.97 10.38 -2.15
C ILE A 422 36.69 10.25 -3.66
N LEU A 423 36.21 11.31 -4.32
CA LEU A 423 35.96 11.31 -5.77
C LEU A 423 37.25 11.10 -6.56
N ILE A 424 38.35 11.76 -6.16
CA ILE A 424 39.66 11.63 -6.81
C ILE A 424 40.28 10.26 -6.55
N SER A 425 40.32 9.82 -5.28
CA SER A 425 40.96 8.55 -4.91
C SER A 425 40.18 7.33 -5.39
N ARG A 426 38.87 7.25 -5.11
CA ARG A 426 38.06 6.03 -5.30
C ARG A 426 37.25 5.99 -6.59
N TYR A 427 36.81 7.13 -7.13
CA TYR A 427 35.81 7.17 -8.22
C TYR A 427 36.31 7.70 -9.57
N GLY A 428 37.63 7.84 -9.73
CA GLY A 428 38.26 8.12 -11.02
C GLY A 428 38.02 9.54 -11.55
N PHE A 429 37.77 10.51 -10.66
CA PHE A 429 37.78 11.92 -11.02
C PHE A 429 39.24 12.39 -11.08
N LEU A 430 39.67 12.92 -12.23
CA LEU A 430 41.02 13.48 -12.34
C LEU A 430 41.11 14.78 -11.52
N LYS A 431 42.22 14.99 -10.81
CA LYS A 431 42.39 16.14 -9.90
C LYS A 431 42.24 17.48 -10.62
N GLU A 432 42.71 17.56 -11.86
CA GLU A 432 42.57 18.70 -12.76
C GLU A 432 41.12 18.99 -13.22
N ASN A 433 40.21 18.01 -13.07
CA ASN A 433 38.80 18.12 -13.43
C ASN A 433 37.88 18.33 -12.21
N VAL A 434 38.44 18.38 -10.99
CA VAL A 434 37.73 18.69 -9.75
C VAL A 434 38.05 20.13 -9.35
N VAL A 435 37.12 21.03 -9.65
CA VAL A 435 37.21 22.45 -9.25
C VAL A 435 36.65 22.58 -7.84
N ILE A 436 37.51 22.96 -6.89
CA ILE A 436 37.14 23.18 -5.50
C ILE A 436 37.08 24.68 -5.24
N LYS A 437 35.99 25.17 -4.65
CA LYS A 437 35.83 26.57 -4.22
C LYS A 437 35.44 26.63 -2.75
N THR A 438 36.32 27.16 -1.92
CA THR A 438 36.11 27.30 -0.48
C THR A 438 36.34 28.74 -0.01
N GLU A 439 35.61 29.13 1.05
CA GLU A 439 35.74 30.44 1.71
C GLU A 439 35.76 31.60 0.69
N GLU A 440 36.75 32.50 0.76
CA GLU A 440 36.90 33.69 -0.09
C GLU A 440 36.88 33.41 -1.61
N GLN A 441 37.16 32.17 -2.04
CA GLN A 441 37.13 31.79 -3.46
C GLN A 441 35.72 31.50 -3.97
N ALA A 442 34.79 31.17 -3.08
CA ALA A 442 33.42 30.74 -3.38
C ALA A 442 32.47 31.94 -3.61
N THR A 443 32.89 32.86 -4.47
CA THR A 443 32.09 34.04 -4.82
C THR A 443 30.98 33.71 -5.81
N ARG A 444 29.94 34.54 -5.84
CA ARG A 444 28.80 34.41 -6.77
C ARG A 444 29.26 34.33 -8.22
N GLN A 445 30.22 35.19 -8.58
CA GLN A 445 30.78 35.28 -9.93
C GLN A 445 31.57 34.02 -10.27
N GLU A 446 32.46 33.57 -9.38
CA GLU A 446 33.31 32.40 -9.60
C GLU A 446 32.49 31.11 -9.71
N ILE A 447 31.54 30.88 -8.79
CA ILE A 447 30.66 29.70 -8.81
C ILE A 447 29.88 29.61 -10.14
N ILE A 448 29.31 30.73 -10.60
CA ILE A 448 28.55 30.76 -11.86
C ILE A 448 29.48 30.60 -13.07
N ASN A 449 30.67 31.19 -13.05
CA ASN A 449 31.65 31.06 -14.13
C ASN A 449 32.14 29.62 -14.27
N ASP A 450 32.55 28.98 -13.17
CA ASP A 450 33.04 27.60 -13.20
C ASP A 450 31.96 26.61 -13.59
N LEU A 451 30.74 26.77 -13.06
CA LEU A 451 29.59 25.94 -13.46
C LEU A 451 29.35 26.05 -14.98
N ARG A 452 29.45 27.24 -15.56
CA ARG A 452 29.28 27.46 -17.01
C ARG A 452 30.46 26.93 -17.82
N ASN A 453 31.69 27.13 -17.35
CA ASN A 453 32.91 26.69 -18.03
C ASN A 453 32.99 25.16 -18.09
N LEU A 454 32.77 24.49 -16.95
CA LEU A 454 32.69 23.04 -16.87
C LEU A 454 31.56 22.51 -17.74
N ALA A 455 30.32 23.00 -17.56
CA ALA A 455 29.17 22.52 -18.32
C ALA A 455 29.26 22.76 -19.84
N ALA A 456 29.92 23.83 -20.28
CA ALA A 456 30.17 24.08 -21.70
C ALA A 456 31.33 23.25 -22.27
N GLY A 457 32.25 22.78 -21.43
CA GLY A 457 33.39 21.94 -21.81
C GLY A 457 33.05 20.45 -21.96
N LEU A 458 31.94 19.97 -21.39
CA LEU A 458 31.55 18.55 -21.42
C LEU A 458 31.35 18.02 -22.86
N GLY A 459 31.95 16.87 -23.15
CA GLY A 459 31.64 16.01 -24.29
C GLY A 459 30.32 15.24 -24.12
N GLU A 460 29.94 14.47 -25.14
CA GLU A 460 28.64 13.75 -25.17
C GLU A 460 28.54 12.54 -24.22
N ASP A 461 29.67 12.07 -23.67
CA ASP A 461 29.71 10.99 -22.67
C ASP A 461 30.16 11.46 -21.28
N ASP A 462 30.56 12.73 -21.15
CA ASP A 462 31.17 13.25 -19.93
C ASP A 462 30.12 13.50 -18.84
N ASN A 463 30.55 13.38 -17.59
CA ASN A 463 29.69 13.47 -16.41
C ASN A 463 30.10 14.68 -15.55
N LEU A 464 29.13 15.38 -14.96
CA LEU A 464 29.35 16.51 -14.06
C LEU A 464 28.64 16.32 -12.72
N LEU A 465 29.41 16.31 -11.63
CA LEU A 465 28.90 16.39 -10.26
C LEU A 465 29.04 17.83 -9.76
N VAL A 466 27.94 18.42 -9.27
CA VAL A 466 27.97 19.73 -8.60
C VAL A 466 27.59 19.52 -7.14
N TYR A 467 28.48 19.84 -6.22
CA TYR A 467 28.25 19.78 -4.78
C TYR A 467 28.32 21.16 -4.15
N PHE A 468 27.34 21.49 -3.31
CA PHE A 468 27.32 22.74 -2.53
C PHE A 468 26.99 22.44 -1.07
N ALA A 469 27.90 22.82 -0.17
CA ALA A 469 27.66 22.90 1.26
C ALA A 469 27.82 24.35 1.74
N GLY A 470 26.82 24.86 2.45
CA GLY A 470 26.77 26.26 2.87
C GLY A 470 25.37 26.72 3.23
N HIS A 471 25.20 28.02 3.49
CA HIS A 471 23.88 28.59 3.74
C HIS A 471 22.98 28.53 2.49
N GLY A 472 21.70 28.26 2.76
CA GLY A 472 20.63 28.34 1.78
C GLY A 472 19.44 29.10 2.36
N GLN A 473 18.80 29.93 1.55
CA GLN A 473 17.69 30.79 1.94
C GLN A 473 16.49 30.58 1.02
N LEU A 474 15.29 30.56 1.59
CA LEU A 474 14.03 30.64 0.85
C LEU A 474 13.61 32.11 0.75
N ASP A 475 13.20 32.56 -0.44
CA ASP A 475 12.45 33.80 -0.58
C ASP A 475 10.94 33.50 -0.43
N ASP A 476 10.31 34.06 0.60
CA ASP A 476 8.87 33.90 0.85
C ASP A 476 8.00 34.49 -0.28
N LEU A 477 8.50 35.47 -1.04
CA LEU A 477 7.74 36.15 -2.09
C LEU A 477 7.65 35.31 -3.38
N THR A 478 8.78 34.75 -3.83
CA THR A 478 8.85 33.93 -5.05
C THR A 478 8.72 32.43 -4.79
N SER A 479 8.93 31.99 -3.55
CA SER A 479 9.17 30.58 -3.19
C SER A 479 10.39 29.95 -3.91
N ASP A 480 11.30 30.74 -4.48
CA ASP A 480 12.57 30.22 -5.01
C ASP A 480 13.59 30.05 -3.87
N GLY A 481 14.37 28.96 -3.94
CA GLY A 481 15.51 28.74 -3.05
C GLY A 481 16.79 29.36 -3.62
N TYR A 482 17.70 29.77 -2.73
CA TYR A 482 18.93 30.46 -3.06
C TYR A 482 20.12 29.79 -2.36
N TRP A 483 21.24 29.64 -3.07
CA TRP A 483 22.55 29.35 -2.47
C TRP A 483 23.23 30.67 -2.11
N ILE A 484 23.83 30.75 -0.93
CA ILE A 484 24.49 31.95 -0.41
C ILE A 484 26.02 31.85 -0.65
N PRO A 485 26.60 32.68 -1.55
CA PRO A 485 28.04 32.79 -1.74
C PRO A 485 28.72 33.51 -0.56
N VAL A 486 30.06 33.48 -0.51
CA VAL A 486 30.84 34.05 0.61
C VAL A 486 30.56 35.55 0.84
N GLU A 487 30.32 36.31 -0.24
CA GLU A 487 29.99 37.73 -0.21
C GLU A 487 28.48 38.04 -0.10
N GLY A 488 27.62 37.02 0.03
CA GLY A 488 26.17 37.20 0.08
C GLY A 488 25.72 37.98 1.31
N GLU A 489 25.14 39.17 1.12
CA GLU A 489 24.63 39.98 2.24
C GLU A 489 23.31 39.43 2.81
N LEU A 490 23.01 39.79 4.06
CA LEU A 490 21.76 39.40 4.72
C LEU A 490 20.62 40.35 4.29
N ASN A 491 19.55 39.77 3.72
CA ASN A 491 18.40 40.48 3.11
C ASN A 491 18.65 41.16 1.74
N ASP A 492 19.77 40.93 1.05
CA ASP A 492 19.94 41.32 -0.36
C ASP A 492 20.06 40.09 -1.28
N PRO A 493 18.97 39.64 -1.92
CA PRO A 493 18.99 38.49 -2.82
C PRO A 493 19.71 38.75 -4.15
N THR A 494 20.13 39.98 -4.46
CA THR A 494 20.87 40.27 -5.71
C THR A 494 22.26 39.63 -5.72
N GLY A 495 22.90 39.53 -4.54
CA GLY A 495 24.18 38.86 -4.32
C GLY A 495 24.09 37.33 -4.23
N TRP A 496 22.89 36.74 -4.22
CA TRP A 496 22.72 35.29 -4.05
C TRP A 496 22.60 34.56 -5.41
N ILE A 497 22.71 33.23 -5.38
CA ILE A 497 22.53 32.37 -6.56
C ILE A 497 21.16 31.69 -6.46
N VAL A 498 20.20 32.16 -7.24
CA VAL A 498 18.86 31.56 -7.28
C VAL A 498 18.89 30.18 -7.97
N ASN A 499 18.16 29.22 -7.40
CA ASN A 499 18.01 27.84 -7.90
C ASN A 499 17.64 27.77 -9.39
N SER A 500 16.79 28.69 -9.86
CA SER A 500 16.40 28.80 -11.26
C SER A 500 17.57 29.12 -12.21
N THR A 501 18.62 29.82 -11.75
CA THR A 501 19.84 30.07 -12.54
C THR A 501 20.63 28.78 -12.78
N ILE A 502 20.86 27.99 -11.73
CA ILE A 502 21.57 26.70 -11.79
C ILE A 502 20.81 25.74 -12.72
N LYS A 503 19.48 25.65 -12.52
CA LYS A 503 18.58 24.88 -13.40
C LYS A 503 18.66 25.31 -14.86
N ASN A 504 18.59 26.61 -15.14
CA ASN A 504 18.60 27.13 -16.52
C ASN A 504 19.93 26.89 -17.23
N ILE A 505 21.05 26.94 -16.51
CA ILE A 505 22.35 26.52 -17.03
C ILE A 505 22.26 25.02 -17.38
N LEU A 506 22.05 24.15 -16.39
CA LEU A 506 22.15 22.69 -16.55
C LEU A 506 21.07 22.04 -17.45
N SER A 507 19.94 22.71 -17.64
CA SER A 507 18.86 22.26 -18.54
C SER A 507 19.09 22.63 -20.01
N SER A 508 20.13 23.41 -20.33
CA SER A 508 20.40 23.90 -21.68
C SER A 508 20.76 22.77 -22.65
N GLU A 509 20.08 22.72 -23.80
CA GLU A 509 20.36 21.76 -24.88
C GLU A 509 21.78 21.90 -25.46
N LYS A 510 22.46 23.02 -25.20
CA LYS A 510 23.86 23.24 -25.59
C LYS A 510 24.86 22.46 -24.72
N ILE A 511 24.46 21.98 -23.54
CA ILE A 511 25.30 21.13 -22.69
C ILE A 511 25.22 19.70 -23.21
N ARG A 512 26.34 19.21 -23.74
CA ARG A 512 26.44 17.86 -24.31
C ARG A 512 26.58 16.76 -23.26
N GLY A 513 27.07 17.12 -22.06
CA GLY A 513 27.28 16.23 -20.93
C GLY A 513 26.14 15.26 -20.69
N LYS A 514 26.50 13.98 -20.53
CA LYS A 514 25.58 12.85 -20.48
C LYS A 514 24.82 12.84 -19.16
N ASN A 515 25.54 12.66 -18.06
CA ASN A 515 24.95 12.58 -16.73
C ASN A 515 25.39 13.78 -15.89
N ILE A 516 24.43 14.51 -15.34
CA ILE A 516 24.70 15.63 -14.44
C ILE A 516 23.91 15.40 -13.17
N VAL A 517 24.59 15.51 -12.02
CA VAL A 517 23.95 15.47 -10.70
C VAL A 517 24.30 16.71 -9.89
N VAL A 518 23.29 17.32 -9.27
CA VAL A 518 23.46 18.41 -8.31
C VAL A 518 23.15 17.88 -6.92
N ILE A 519 24.05 18.07 -5.97
CA ILE A 519 23.93 17.65 -4.57
C ILE A 519 24.04 18.93 -3.73
N ALA A 520 22.95 19.31 -3.07
CA ALA A 520 22.89 20.50 -2.24
C ALA A 520 22.74 20.11 -0.76
N ASP A 521 23.79 20.30 0.01
CA ASP A 521 23.78 20.20 1.46
C ASP A 521 23.57 21.60 2.08
N SER A 522 22.35 22.10 1.91
CA SER A 522 21.94 23.41 2.41
C SER A 522 20.43 23.46 2.68
N CYS A 523 20.04 24.27 3.66
CA CYS A 523 18.63 24.53 4.00
C CYS A 523 17.85 25.02 2.76
N TYR A 524 16.59 24.59 2.62
CA TYR A 524 15.66 25.04 1.57
C TYR A 524 16.08 24.75 0.11
N SER A 525 17.11 23.92 -0.10
CA SER A 525 17.48 23.38 -1.41
C SER A 525 16.38 22.54 -2.06
N GLY A 526 15.41 22.05 -1.27
CA GLY A 526 14.26 21.26 -1.72
C GLY A 526 13.40 21.88 -2.84
N ASN A 527 13.40 23.21 -3.01
CA ASN A 527 12.66 23.87 -4.09
C ASN A 527 13.33 23.76 -5.47
N LEU A 528 14.51 23.14 -5.57
CA LEU A 528 15.07 22.68 -6.85
C LEU A 528 14.23 21.53 -7.45
N LEU A 529 13.36 20.90 -6.65
CA LEU A 529 12.57 19.70 -6.99
C LEU A 529 11.11 20.02 -7.33
N ARG A 530 10.64 19.57 -8.51
CA ARG A 530 9.21 19.40 -8.82
C ARG A 530 8.94 18.05 -9.48
N GLY A 531 8.68 17.04 -8.66
CA GLY A 531 8.39 15.66 -9.05
C GLY A 531 9.27 14.67 -8.30
N GLY A 532 8.67 13.60 -7.76
CA GLY A 532 9.41 12.53 -7.09
C GLY A 532 10.10 11.59 -8.08
N GLY A 533 11.33 11.16 -7.78
CA GLY A 533 11.94 10.01 -8.46
C GLY A 533 11.17 8.72 -8.18
N LYS A 534 11.15 7.78 -9.14
CA LYS A 534 10.63 6.42 -8.91
C LYS A 534 11.60 5.73 -7.94
N MET A 535 11.10 5.26 -6.80
CA MET A 535 11.86 4.41 -5.89
C MET A 535 12.32 3.14 -6.61
N ILE A 536 13.62 2.85 -6.56
CA ILE A 536 14.23 1.64 -7.15
C ILE A 536 15.00 0.94 -6.04
N SER A 537 14.69 -0.33 -5.78
CA SER A 537 15.42 -1.14 -4.80
C SER A 537 16.69 -1.71 -5.42
N ALA A 538 17.81 -1.62 -4.70
CA ALA A 538 19.05 -2.32 -5.06
C ALA A 538 18.93 -3.87 -4.97
N SER A 539 17.80 -4.41 -4.51
CA SER A 539 17.49 -5.84 -4.52
C SER A 539 17.02 -6.38 -5.89
N ASP A 540 16.99 -5.55 -6.92
CA ASP A 540 16.53 -5.92 -8.26
C ASP A 540 17.55 -6.83 -8.97
N ARG A 541 17.15 -8.04 -9.39
CA ARG A 541 18.08 -9.00 -10.03
C ARG A 541 18.58 -8.55 -11.41
N ASN A 542 17.93 -7.56 -12.02
CA ASN A 542 18.40 -6.91 -13.25
C ASN A 542 19.16 -5.59 -12.99
N TYR A 543 19.45 -5.23 -11.73
CA TYR A 543 20.11 -3.97 -11.34
C TYR A 543 21.31 -3.61 -12.22
N MET A 544 22.23 -4.56 -12.46
CA MET A 544 23.43 -4.31 -13.25
C MET A 544 23.12 -4.06 -14.74
N MET A 545 22.16 -4.78 -15.33
CA MET A 545 21.71 -4.52 -16.72
C MET A 545 20.95 -3.20 -16.83
N ARG A 546 20.19 -2.83 -15.80
CA ARG A 546 19.52 -1.54 -15.69
C ARG A 546 20.52 -0.39 -15.58
N ILE A 547 21.56 -0.52 -14.75
CA ILE A 547 22.66 0.45 -14.68
C ILE A 547 23.31 0.61 -16.07
N ILE A 548 23.64 -0.49 -16.75
CA ILE A 548 24.23 -0.43 -18.09
C ILE A 548 23.30 0.31 -19.07
N GLU A 549 21.99 0.03 -19.04
CA GLU A 549 21.02 0.73 -19.90
C GLU A 549 20.87 2.22 -19.54
N SER A 550 20.80 2.57 -18.25
CA SER A 550 20.58 3.94 -17.78
C SER A 550 21.84 4.80 -17.84
N ALA A 551 23.03 4.22 -17.71
CA ALA A 551 24.31 4.91 -17.90
C ALA A 551 24.55 5.32 -19.36
N GLN A 552 23.77 4.76 -20.30
CA GLN A 552 23.83 5.10 -21.72
C GLN A 552 22.84 6.21 -22.13
N LYS A 553 21.89 6.57 -21.26
CA LYS A 553 20.91 7.65 -21.46
C LYS A 553 21.34 8.91 -20.71
N LYS A 554 20.88 10.09 -21.12
CA LYS A 554 21.20 11.35 -20.43
C LYS A 554 20.46 11.50 -19.10
N SER A 555 21.12 12.09 -18.10
CA SER A 555 20.54 12.37 -16.77
C SER A 555 20.75 13.82 -16.32
N ARG A 556 19.78 14.36 -15.59
CA ARG A 556 19.81 15.66 -14.92
C ARG A 556 19.20 15.52 -13.52
N GLN A 557 19.95 14.89 -12.62
CA GLN A 557 19.53 14.51 -11.27
C GLN A 557 19.81 15.60 -10.23
N ILE A 558 19.02 15.58 -9.16
CA ILE A 558 19.13 16.47 -8.00
C ILE A 558 19.00 15.64 -6.72
N ILE A 559 19.87 15.93 -5.76
CA ILE A 559 19.85 15.39 -4.40
C ILE A 559 19.92 16.58 -3.42
N THR A 560 19.10 16.56 -2.37
CA THR A 560 19.12 17.59 -1.29
C THR A 560 19.21 16.93 0.08
N SER A 561 19.88 17.57 1.06
CA SER A 561 20.01 17.01 2.41
C SER A 561 18.73 17.08 3.26
N GLY A 562 17.81 18.00 2.94
CA GLY A 562 16.51 18.13 3.60
C GLY A 562 15.40 18.70 2.71
N GLY A 563 14.25 18.98 3.31
CA GLY A 563 13.13 19.69 2.70
C GLY A 563 13.18 21.20 2.99
N ASN A 564 12.18 21.69 3.73
CA ASN A 564 12.13 23.07 4.23
C ASN A 564 12.52 23.15 5.72
N GLU A 565 13.16 22.11 6.26
CA GLU A 565 13.66 22.09 7.63
C GLU A 565 15.09 22.69 7.71
N PRO A 566 15.46 23.38 8.80
CA PRO A 566 16.83 23.82 9.03
C PRO A 566 17.78 22.62 9.23
N VAL A 567 18.95 22.67 8.59
CA VAL A 567 20.04 21.71 8.79
C VAL A 567 20.62 21.89 10.20
N ALA A 568 20.94 20.79 10.87
CA ALA A 568 21.48 20.81 12.23
C ALA A 568 23.00 21.08 12.18
N ASP A 569 23.46 22.08 12.92
CA ASP A 569 24.88 22.48 13.05
C ASP A 569 25.68 21.55 14.00
N GLU A 570 25.04 20.47 14.48
CA GLU A 570 25.67 19.37 15.23
C GLU A 570 26.03 18.23 14.26
N GLY A 571 27.19 18.38 13.63
CA GLY A 571 27.80 17.38 12.77
C GLY A 571 28.39 16.18 13.50
N ARG A 572 28.90 15.21 12.74
CA ARG A 572 29.62 14.04 13.24
C ARG A 572 30.97 13.91 12.55
N ASP A 573 32.01 13.59 13.31
CA ASP A 573 33.38 13.40 12.82
C ASP A 573 33.88 14.58 11.94
N ASN A 574 33.55 15.82 12.38
CA ASN A 574 33.79 17.11 11.70
C ASN A 574 33.06 17.35 10.36
N HIS A 575 32.09 16.51 10.02
CA HIS A 575 31.23 16.63 8.84
C HIS A 575 29.77 16.95 9.19
N SER A 576 29.02 17.55 8.26
CA SER A 576 27.56 17.69 8.41
C SER A 576 26.93 16.30 8.59
N LEU A 577 25.75 16.17 9.20
CA LEU A 577 25.13 14.85 9.36
C LEU A 577 24.83 14.17 8.01
N PHE A 578 24.44 14.95 7.00
CA PHE A 578 24.20 14.46 5.65
C PHE A 578 25.51 14.06 4.97
N ALA A 579 26.49 14.98 4.96
CA ALA A 579 27.80 14.75 4.37
C ALA A 579 28.49 13.54 5.02
N TYR A 580 28.45 13.41 6.34
CA TYR A 580 29.00 12.27 7.08
C TYR A 580 28.50 10.93 6.54
N TYR A 581 27.17 10.76 6.42
CA TYR A 581 26.61 9.50 5.91
C TYR A 581 26.79 9.32 4.40
N PHE A 582 26.88 10.40 3.63
CA PHE A 582 27.18 10.34 2.19
C PHE A 582 28.63 9.94 1.91
N LEU A 583 29.60 10.60 2.56
CA LEU A 583 31.02 10.26 2.53
C LEU A 583 31.23 8.81 3.00
N LYS A 584 30.62 8.43 4.13
CA LYS A 584 30.68 7.07 4.64
C LYS A 584 30.10 6.03 3.66
N ALA A 585 28.97 6.32 3.01
CA ALA A 585 28.44 5.42 1.98
C ALA A 585 29.40 5.30 0.78
N LEU A 586 30.05 6.40 0.38
CA LEU A 586 31.07 6.40 -0.67
C LEU A 586 32.36 5.67 -0.27
N GLU A 587 32.70 5.59 1.02
CA GLU A 587 33.83 4.83 1.59
C GLU A 587 33.51 3.33 1.75
N ASP A 588 32.39 3.01 2.39
CA ASP A 588 31.94 1.63 2.67
C ASP A 588 31.52 0.88 1.40
N ASN A 589 31.25 1.59 0.28
CA ASN A 589 30.86 0.96 -0.98
C ASN A 589 31.94 -0.01 -1.51
N GLN A 590 31.54 -1.28 -1.68
CA GLN A 590 32.30 -2.37 -2.29
C GLN A 590 31.82 -2.72 -3.71
N SER A 591 30.76 -2.07 -4.21
CA SER A 591 30.25 -2.31 -5.57
C SER A 591 31.10 -1.60 -6.60
N SER A 592 31.68 -2.38 -7.53
CA SER A 592 32.55 -1.87 -8.61
C SER A 592 31.87 -0.85 -9.53
N VAL A 593 30.53 -0.86 -9.56
CA VAL A 593 29.65 0.08 -10.26
C VAL A 593 28.40 0.26 -9.40
N ILE A 594 28.00 1.51 -9.14
CA ILE A 594 26.77 1.85 -8.40
C ILE A 594 26.17 3.16 -8.95
N ASP A 595 24.86 3.26 -9.10
CA ASP A 595 24.23 4.56 -9.41
C ASP A 595 24.01 5.38 -8.14
N ILE A 596 24.10 6.71 -8.27
CA ILE A 596 24.06 7.61 -7.11
C ILE A 596 22.68 7.63 -6.44
N GLU A 597 21.59 7.34 -7.17
CA GLU A 597 20.23 7.28 -6.62
C GLU A 597 20.08 6.06 -5.70
N SER A 598 20.60 4.89 -6.10
CA SER A 598 20.66 3.69 -5.26
C SER A 598 21.55 3.88 -4.02
N LEU A 599 22.76 4.41 -4.16
CA LEU A 599 23.66 4.71 -3.02
C LEU A 599 22.98 5.63 -2.00
N MET A 600 22.32 6.70 -2.49
CA MET A 600 21.57 7.62 -1.63
C MET A 600 20.41 6.94 -0.91
N LEU A 601 19.65 6.07 -1.58
CA LEU A 601 18.45 5.44 -1.00
C LEU A 601 18.76 4.28 -0.04
N THR A 602 19.81 3.51 -0.30
CA THR A 602 20.14 2.32 0.50
C THR A 602 20.94 2.66 1.76
N ASP A 603 22.02 3.42 1.61
CA ASP A 603 23.03 3.59 2.67
C ASP A 603 22.91 4.94 3.40
N VAL A 604 22.58 6.02 2.65
CA VAL A 604 22.50 7.38 3.19
C VAL A 604 21.12 7.69 3.79
N TRP A 605 20.03 7.48 3.04
CA TRP A 605 18.67 7.92 3.40
C TRP A 605 18.23 7.35 4.74
N LYS A 606 18.39 6.02 4.92
CA LYS A 606 18.07 5.35 6.19
C LYS A 606 18.88 5.94 7.34
N SER A 607 20.18 6.10 7.16
CA SER A 607 21.11 6.57 8.21
C SER A 607 20.81 8.01 8.64
N VAL A 608 20.52 8.91 7.69
CA VAL A 608 20.18 10.31 7.97
C VAL A 608 18.79 10.42 8.60
N SER A 609 17.78 9.74 8.05
CA SER A 609 16.39 9.84 8.52
C SER A 609 16.10 9.15 9.84
N GLU A 610 16.72 7.99 10.13
CA GLU A 610 16.50 7.30 11.41
C GLU A 610 17.27 7.94 12.58
N LYS A 611 18.42 8.59 12.32
CA LYS A 611 19.36 8.99 13.39
C LYS A 611 19.45 10.50 13.65
N GLY A 612 19.01 11.36 12.73
CA GLY A 612 19.01 12.82 12.98
C GLY A 612 17.89 13.60 12.31
N GLY A 613 16.79 12.94 11.93
CA GLY A 613 15.52 13.61 11.59
C GLY A 613 15.46 14.36 10.26
N GLN A 614 16.59 14.55 9.58
CA GLN A 614 16.64 15.08 8.21
C GLN A 614 16.10 14.06 7.20
N ARG A 615 15.47 14.55 6.14
CA ARG A 615 14.88 13.71 5.08
C ARG A 615 15.46 14.09 3.74
N PRO A 616 16.57 13.44 3.32
CA PRO A 616 17.14 13.67 2.00
C PRO A 616 16.11 13.41 0.90
N ARG A 617 16.16 14.20 -0.16
CA ARG A 617 15.26 14.05 -1.31
C ARG A 617 16.07 13.85 -2.59
N VAL A 618 15.56 12.99 -3.47
CA VAL A 618 16.11 12.76 -4.81
C VAL A 618 15.04 13.10 -5.84
N GLY A 619 15.45 13.75 -6.93
CA GLY A 619 14.58 14.05 -8.06
C GLY A 619 15.36 14.46 -9.29
N ARG A 620 14.65 15.06 -10.27
CA ARG A 620 15.18 15.34 -11.61
C ARG A 620 14.74 16.69 -12.14
N LEU A 621 15.57 17.29 -12.99
CA LEU A 621 15.19 18.47 -13.77
C LEU A 621 14.25 18.04 -14.91
N LYS A 622 13.05 18.63 -14.95
CA LYS A 622 12.13 18.50 -16.10
C LYS A 622 12.70 19.27 -17.31
N THR A 623 13.49 18.59 -18.12
CA THR A 623 14.06 19.07 -19.40
C THR A 623 14.09 17.91 -20.41
N PRO A 624 13.97 18.15 -21.73
CA PRO A 624 14.21 17.14 -22.76
C PRO A 624 15.59 16.46 -22.67
N MET A 625 16.52 17.06 -21.92
CA MET A 625 17.88 16.54 -21.69
C MET A 625 17.97 15.48 -20.57
N ASP A 626 16.88 15.15 -19.86
CA ASP A 626 16.80 13.97 -18.99
C ASP A 626 16.00 12.86 -19.70
N GLU A 627 16.70 11.79 -20.06
CA GLU A 627 16.16 10.63 -20.77
C GLU A 627 15.86 9.47 -19.79
N ASN A 628 15.70 9.78 -18.49
CA ASN A 628 15.73 8.84 -17.37
C ASN A 628 17.08 8.08 -17.24
N GLY A 629 18.19 8.71 -17.62
CA GLY A 629 19.54 8.19 -17.35
C GLY A 629 19.93 8.19 -15.88
N GLN A 630 21.12 7.68 -15.56
CA GLN A 630 21.65 7.62 -14.20
C GLN A 630 23.09 8.13 -14.15
N PHE A 631 23.41 8.94 -13.13
CA PHE A 631 24.78 9.25 -12.76
C PHE A 631 25.37 8.04 -12.03
N VAL A 632 26.43 7.45 -12.60
CA VAL A 632 27.00 6.18 -12.15
C VAL A 632 28.43 6.38 -11.68
N LEU A 633 28.69 5.92 -10.46
CA LEU A 633 29.99 5.88 -9.83
C LEU A 633 30.65 4.52 -10.12
N ILE A 634 31.93 4.54 -10.49
CA ILE A 634 32.72 3.36 -10.85
C ILE A 634 33.99 3.37 -10.01
N LEU A 635 34.28 2.28 -9.28
CA LEU A 635 35.49 2.19 -8.47
C LEU A 635 36.75 2.15 -9.33
N ASN A 636 37.78 2.90 -8.91
CA ASN A 636 39.07 3.02 -9.58
C ASN A 636 39.85 1.69 -9.54
N ASP A 637 40.35 1.26 -10.70
CA ASP A 637 40.94 -0.07 -10.95
C ASP A 637 42.29 -0.31 -10.22
N GLU A 638 42.83 0.71 -9.54
CA GLU A 638 44.04 0.62 -8.71
C GLU A 638 43.76 0.30 -7.23
N ILE A 639 42.61 0.73 -6.68
CA ILE A 639 42.21 0.44 -5.29
C ILE A 639 41.61 -0.97 -5.16
N ASP A 640 40.94 -1.48 -6.21
CA ASP A 640 40.52 -2.89 -6.31
C ASP A 640 41.71 -3.84 -6.02
N LYS A 641 42.95 -3.45 -6.39
CA LYS A 641 44.16 -4.28 -6.17
C LYS A 641 44.76 -4.17 -4.76
N GLN A 642 44.56 -3.06 -4.05
CA GLN A 642 45.11 -2.88 -2.70
C GLN A 642 44.24 -3.58 -1.65
N ASN A 643 42.91 -3.49 -1.80
CA ASN A 643 41.97 -4.16 -0.91
C ASN A 643 42.00 -5.70 -1.05
N GLU A 644 42.32 -6.22 -2.24
CA GLU A 644 42.57 -7.66 -2.44
C GLU A 644 43.77 -8.16 -1.61
N THR A 645 44.82 -7.36 -1.40
CA THR A 645 46.02 -7.76 -0.62
C THR A 645 45.84 -7.80 0.90
N GLU A 646 44.90 -7.05 1.48
CA GLU A 646 44.67 -7.08 2.95
C GLU A 646 43.75 -8.25 3.38
N LEU A 647 42.88 -8.73 2.49
CA LEU A 647 41.99 -9.86 2.76
C LEU A 647 42.72 -11.21 2.78
N ASP A 648 43.75 -11.39 1.95
CA ASP A 648 44.59 -12.59 1.95
C ASP A 648 45.48 -12.71 3.21
N GLN A 649 45.73 -11.60 3.95
CA GLN A 649 46.58 -11.61 5.15
C GLN A 649 45.90 -12.09 6.44
N TYR A 650 44.58 -12.33 6.44
CA TYR A 650 43.82 -12.81 7.61
C TYR A 650 43.32 -14.26 7.48
N ALA A 651 43.68 -14.97 6.42
CA ALA A 651 43.26 -16.35 6.18
C ALA A 651 44.21 -17.43 6.77
N ASP A 652 45.48 -17.10 7.05
CA ASP A 652 46.51 -18.07 7.48
C ASP A 652 46.84 -17.99 8.98
N ILE A 653 46.00 -18.59 9.84
CA ILE A 653 46.40 -19.06 11.18
C ILE A 653 45.80 -20.45 11.47
N SER A 654 46.67 -21.43 11.69
CA SER A 654 46.42 -22.86 11.97
C SER A 654 45.81 -23.66 10.80
N PHE A 655 46.33 -24.84 10.42
CA PHE A 655 47.17 -25.79 11.16
C PHE A 655 48.45 -26.18 10.40
N GLN A 656 49.55 -26.42 11.13
CA GLN A 656 50.74 -27.14 10.65
C GLN A 656 50.83 -28.51 11.32
N ASP A 657 51.24 -29.50 10.53
CA ASP A 657 52.00 -30.75 10.83
C ASP A 657 51.64 -31.76 9.70
N ALA A 658 52.56 -32.38 8.95
CA ALA A 658 54.02 -32.40 9.06
C ALA A 658 54.74 -32.73 7.71
N GLU A 659 56.07 -32.60 7.73
CA GLU A 659 57.10 -33.27 6.90
C GLU A 659 57.36 -32.85 5.43
N ASP A 660 58.49 -32.15 5.27
CA ASP A 660 59.62 -32.41 4.38
C ASP A 660 59.42 -32.80 2.89
N SER A 661 59.90 -31.93 1.99
CA SER A 661 61.20 -32.18 1.34
C SER A 661 61.77 -30.92 0.63
N ASP A 662 63.08 -30.72 0.72
CA ASP A 662 63.84 -29.64 0.07
C ASP A 662 63.79 -29.67 -1.48
N ALA A 663 63.86 -28.50 -2.13
CA ALA A 663 65.10 -28.02 -2.79
C ALA A 663 64.87 -26.99 -3.92
N ASP A 664 65.81 -26.03 -4.02
CA ASP A 664 66.13 -25.09 -5.11
C ASP A 664 65.00 -24.28 -5.79
N ARG A 665 64.94 -22.94 -5.66
CA ARG A 665 65.91 -21.84 -5.92
C ARG A 665 65.79 -21.20 -7.32
N GLN A 666 65.56 -19.88 -7.23
CA GLN A 666 66.16 -18.79 -8.03
C GLN A 666 65.60 -18.42 -9.43
N ASN A 667 65.27 -17.12 -9.52
CA ASN A 667 65.63 -16.20 -10.63
C ASN A 667 64.95 -16.41 -12.01
N LYS A 668 64.72 -15.39 -12.85
CA LYS A 668 64.57 -13.92 -12.71
C LYS A 668 64.07 -13.37 -14.07
N THR A 669 63.75 -12.07 -14.12
CA THR A 669 63.87 -11.17 -15.31
C THR A 669 63.06 -11.45 -16.60
N ASP A 670 62.11 -10.52 -16.83
CA ASP A 670 62.02 -9.62 -18.01
C ASP A 670 61.79 -10.11 -19.46
N ARG A 671 60.77 -9.46 -20.05
CA ARG A 671 60.69 -8.92 -21.43
C ARG A 671 60.48 -9.84 -22.67
N ALA A 672 59.18 -10.02 -22.95
CA ALA A 672 58.46 -9.39 -24.09
C ALA A 672 58.45 -10.00 -25.53
N VAL A 673 57.23 -9.90 -26.12
CA VAL A 673 56.82 -9.97 -27.55
C VAL A 673 56.89 -11.37 -28.25
N PRO A 674 56.17 -11.65 -29.38
CA PRO A 674 54.79 -12.19 -29.35
C PRO A 674 54.51 -13.41 -30.29
N LEU A 675 53.20 -13.77 -30.40
CA LEU A 675 52.47 -14.49 -31.47
C LEU A 675 52.13 -15.99 -31.31
N LYS A 676 50.81 -16.22 -31.11
CA LYS A 676 49.93 -17.31 -31.59
C LYS A 676 50.54 -18.61 -32.13
N ILE A 677 50.20 -19.74 -31.48
CA ILE A 677 49.79 -21.00 -32.15
C ILE A 677 48.59 -21.60 -31.38
N ASN A 678 47.67 -22.27 -32.08
CA ASN A 678 46.46 -22.91 -31.53
C ASN A 678 46.76 -24.18 -30.71
N ALA A 679 45.90 -24.48 -29.72
CA ALA A 679 45.76 -25.81 -29.10
C ALA A 679 44.26 -26.14 -28.87
N PRO A 680 43.85 -27.43 -28.87
CA PRO A 680 42.45 -27.83 -29.02
C PRO A 680 41.63 -27.87 -27.71
N LYS A 681 40.30 -27.95 -27.85
CA LYS A 681 39.34 -28.12 -26.75
C LYS A 681 39.55 -29.46 -26.01
N PRO A 682 39.46 -29.50 -24.66
CA PRO A 682 39.17 -30.71 -23.91
C PRO A 682 37.70 -31.15 -24.09
N GLN A 683 37.45 -32.44 -23.91
CA GLN A 683 36.11 -33.06 -23.96
C GLN A 683 35.42 -33.00 -22.59
N ASP A 684 34.09 -32.96 -22.59
CA ASP A 684 33.27 -32.79 -21.38
C ASP A 684 33.32 -34.01 -20.44
N LEU A 685 33.48 -33.74 -19.14
CA LEU A 685 33.12 -34.69 -18.07
C LEU A 685 31.62 -34.54 -17.78
N PRO A 686 30.89 -35.63 -17.45
CA PRO A 686 29.48 -35.55 -17.11
C PRO A 686 29.28 -34.78 -15.78
N ASP A 687 28.20 -34.00 -15.69
CA ASP A 687 27.87 -33.24 -14.49
C ASP A 687 27.58 -34.17 -13.30
N THR A 688 28.08 -33.80 -12.12
CA THR A 688 27.95 -34.56 -10.86
C THR A 688 27.34 -33.73 -9.74
N GLU A 689 27.05 -32.45 -9.97
CA GLU A 689 26.44 -31.58 -8.97
C GLU A 689 24.90 -31.61 -9.10
N PRO A 690 24.14 -31.69 -7.98
CA PRO A 690 22.69 -31.62 -8.02
C PRO A 690 22.17 -30.18 -8.11
N PRO A 691 21.03 -29.93 -8.79
CA PRO A 691 20.52 -28.58 -9.05
C PRO A 691 20.17 -27.77 -7.78
N GLU A 692 20.43 -26.47 -7.76
CA GLU A 692 20.14 -25.59 -6.61
C GLU A 692 18.69 -25.05 -6.66
N ILE A 693 17.90 -25.17 -5.58
CA ILE A 693 16.50 -24.66 -5.51
C ILE A 693 16.39 -23.44 -4.56
N ASN A 694 16.05 -22.28 -5.13
CA ASN A 694 15.82 -21.03 -4.40
C ASN A 694 14.33 -20.65 -4.40
N LEU A 695 13.78 -20.36 -3.21
CA LEU A 695 12.38 -19.92 -3.02
C LEU A 695 12.37 -18.48 -2.53
N LYS A 696 11.43 -17.67 -3.03
CA LYS A 696 11.31 -16.25 -2.66
C LYS A 696 10.23 -16.08 -1.58
N ASP A 697 10.56 -15.38 -0.50
CA ASP A 697 9.65 -15.00 0.60
C ASP A 697 9.13 -16.16 1.48
N TYR A 698 9.85 -17.30 1.52
CA TYR A 698 9.50 -18.47 2.35
C TYR A 698 10.44 -18.66 3.56
N LYS A 699 9.86 -18.67 4.76
CA LYS A 699 10.48 -19.16 6.01
C LYS A 699 10.11 -20.65 6.21
N GLN A 700 10.86 -21.38 7.04
CA GLN A 700 10.70 -22.84 7.20
C GLN A 700 9.32 -23.28 7.73
N GLU A 701 8.66 -22.43 8.53
CA GLU A 701 7.31 -22.64 9.05
C GLU A 701 6.50 -21.35 8.86
N ARG A 702 5.28 -21.47 8.33
CA ARG A 702 4.39 -20.34 8.01
C ARG A 702 2.94 -20.72 8.35
N VAL A 703 2.24 -19.83 9.04
CA VAL A 703 0.78 -19.93 9.24
C VAL A 703 0.07 -19.03 8.23
N VAL A 704 -0.97 -19.53 7.57
CA VAL A 704 -1.85 -18.79 6.64
C VAL A 704 -3.32 -19.15 6.87
N PHE A 705 -4.27 -18.33 6.42
CA PHE A 705 -5.71 -18.64 6.50
C PHE A 705 -6.31 -19.09 5.15
N LEU A 706 -5.74 -18.61 4.04
CA LEU A 706 -6.19 -18.89 2.67
C LEU A 706 -6.16 -20.39 2.35
N ASP A 707 -7.08 -20.81 1.49
CA ASP A 707 -7.13 -22.13 0.86
C ASP A 707 -6.13 -22.31 -0.28
N LYS A 708 -5.34 -21.27 -0.61
CA LYS A 708 -4.33 -21.29 -1.68
C LYS A 708 -3.12 -20.44 -1.33
N ILE A 709 -1.95 -20.83 -1.84
CA ILE A 709 -0.68 -20.11 -1.74
C ILE A 709 0.07 -20.07 -3.07
N TYR A 710 0.90 -19.03 -3.22
CA TYR A 710 1.65 -18.76 -4.44
C TYR A 710 3.15 -19.04 -4.23
N ILE A 711 3.59 -20.24 -4.62
CA ILE A 711 4.99 -20.67 -4.53
C ILE A 711 5.75 -20.07 -5.71
N GLN A 712 6.82 -19.34 -5.44
CA GLN A 712 7.66 -18.72 -6.47
C GLN A 712 9.15 -18.87 -6.13
N GLY A 713 9.97 -19.06 -7.16
CA GLY A 713 11.39 -19.34 -6.99
C GLY A 713 12.15 -19.46 -8.31
N ASN A 714 13.40 -19.90 -8.21
CA ASN A 714 14.22 -20.27 -9.35
C ASN A 714 15.08 -21.50 -9.00
N ALA A 715 15.31 -22.38 -9.97
CA ALA A 715 16.29 -23.44 -9.88
C ALA A 715 17.48 -23.18 -10.81
N LYS A 716 18.70 -23.54 -10.38
CA LYS A 716 19.95 -23.30 -11.11
C LYS A 716 20.80 -24.56 -11.21
N ASP A 717 21.48 -24.72 -12.33
CA ASP A 717 22.29 -25.92 -12.62
C ASP A 717 23.23 -25.71 -13.82
N GLN A 718 24.38 -26.38 -13.84
CA GLN A 718 25.37 -26.26 -14.93
C GLN A 718 25.00 -27.18 -16.12
N GLY A 719 24.60 -28.41 -15.81
CA GLY A 719 24.10 -29.47 -16.69
C GLY A 719 22.70 -29.26 -17.28
N ASN A 720 22.04 -28.13 -16.97
CA ASN A 720 20.75 -27.67 -17.48
C ASN A 720 19.52 -28.37 -16.84
N ILE A 721 18.65 -27.61 -16.18
CA ILE A 721 17.43 -28.13 -15.54
C ILE A 721 16.52 -28.75 -16.60
N GLN A 722 16.28 -30.05 -16.50
CA GLN A 722 15.44 -30.83 -17.43
C GLN A 722 14.02 -31.05 -16.88
N ASN A 723 13.86 -31.09 -15.56
CA ASN A 723 12.56 -31.21 -14.91
C ASN A 723 12.47 -30.42 -13.60
N LEU A 724 11.31 -29.82 -13.32
CA LEU A 724 11.00 -29.18 -12.04
C LEU A 724 9.53 -29.44 -11.72
N THR A 725 9.29 -29.99 -10.54
CA THR A 725 7.98 -30.43 -10.06
C THR A 725 7.72 -29.90 -8.66
N ILE A 726 6.44 -29.70 -8.33
CA ILE A 726 5.97 -29.39 -6.98
C ILE A 726 4.85 -30.39 -6.67
N ASN A 727 5.02 -31.23 -5.65
CA ASN A 727 4.15 -32.38 -5.37
C ASN A 727 3.85 -33.18 -6.65
N ASP A 728 4.92 -33.60 -7.33
CA ASP A 728 4.96 -34.32 -8.62
C ASP A 728 4.34 -33.60 -9.84
N LYS A 729 3.70 -32.44 -9.66
CA LYS A 729 3.13 -31.64 -10.74
C LYS A 729 4.22 -30.83 -11.44
N LYS A 730 4.44 -31.09 -12.75
CA LYS A 730 5.45 -30.37 -13.54
C LYS A 730 5.09 -28.88 -13.68
N VAL A 731 6.02 -28.02 -13.25
CA VAL A 731 5.92 -26.55 -13.33
C VAL A 731 6.98 -25.94 -14.27
N LEU A 732 7.98 -26.73 -14.69
CA LEU A 732 8.98 -26.33 -15.67
C LEU A 732 8.35 -26.18 -17.07
N ARG A 733 8.31 -24.94 -17.60
CA ARG A 733 7.84 -24.67 -18.98
C ARG A 733 8.88 -25.03 -20.05
N MET A 734 10.14 -24.65 -19.84
CA MET A 734 11.26 -24.92 -20.74
C MET A 734 12.51 -25.29 -19.94
N PRO A 735 13.35 -26.25 -20.42
CA PRO A 735 14.66 -26.51 -19.83
C PRO A 735 15.60 -25.30 -19.87
N GLY A 736 16.46 -25.16 -18.87
CA GLY A 736 17.39 -24.03 -18.77
C GLY A 736 18.35 -24.12 -17.59
N ARG A 737 19.49 -23.41 -17.65
CA ARG A 737 20.48 -23.36 -16.56
C ARG A 737 20.08 -22.52 -15.34
N ASN A 738 19.11 -21.63 -15.51
CA ASN A 738 18.47 -20.89 -14.43
C ASN A 738 17.00 -20.70 -14.80
N VAL A 739 16.10 -21.49 -14.22
CA VAL A 739 14.68 -21.47 -14.59
C VAL A 739 13.85 -20.96 -13.44
N TRP A 740 13.08 -19.92 -13.74
CA TRP A 740 12.12 -19.31 -12.86
C TRP A 740 10.81 -20.10 -12.89
N PHE A 741 10.18 -20.26 -11.73
CA PHE A 741 8.90 -20.95 -11.62
C PHE A 741 7.97 -20.22 -10.67
N ASN A 742 6.68 -20.31 -10.98
CA ASN A 742 5.57 -19.89 -10.15
C ASN A 742 4.49 -20.98 -10.14
N HIS A 743 3.85 -21.17 -9.00
CA HIS A 743 2.83 -22.19 -8.83
C HIS A 743 1.78 -21.76 -7.82
N LEU A 744 0.52 -21.76 -8.24
CA LEU A 744 -0.61 -21.68 -7.33
C LEU A 744 -0.90 -23.10 -6.82
N ALA A 745 -0.83 -23.28 -5.52
CA ALA A 745 -1.12 -24.55 -4.86
C ALA A 745 -2.28 -24.39 -3.86
N ASP A 746 -3.14 -25.39 -3.80
CA ASP A 746 -4.26 -25.47 -2.87
C ASP A 746 -3.77 -25.95 -1.48
N LEU A 747 -4.52 -25.63 -0.42
CA LEU A 747 -4.22 -25.92 0.98
C LEU A 747 -5.44 -26.51 1.70
N ASP A 748 -5.28 -27.71 2.25
CA ASP A 748 -6.20 -28.29 3.23
C ASP A 748 -6.04 -27.60 4.59
N GLU A 749 -6.98 -27.78 5.52
CA GLU A 749 -6.81 -27.26 6.88
C GLU A 749 -5.71 -28.02 7.65
N GLY A 750 -4.94 -27.30 8.47
CA GLY A 750 -3.80 -27.85 9.21
C GLY A 750 -2.51 -27.88 8.39
N ARG A 751 -1.69 -28.91 8.60
CA ARG A 751 -0.31 -28.96 8.11
C ARG A 751 -0.24 -29.46 6.66
N ASN A 752 0.08 -28.55 5.75
CA ASN A 752 0.36 -28.83 4.35
C ASN A 752 1.87 -28.93 4.11
N GLU A 753 2.28 -29.85 3.25
CA GLU A 753 3.68 -30.05 2.89
C GLU A 753 3.85 -29.99 1.37
N PHE A 754 4.82 -29.20 0.90
CA PHE A 754 5.18 -29.13 -0.51
C PHE A 754 6.62 -29.57 -0.72
N LEU A 755 6.80 -30.58 -1.57
CA LEU A 755 8.08 -31.05 -2.04
C LEU A 755 8.34 -30.45 -3.44
N ILE A 756 9.29 -29.52 -3.51
CA ILE A 756 9.82 -29.00 -4.77
C ILE A 756 10.99 -29.90 -5.15
N LYS A 757 10.86 -30.62 -6.27
CA LYS A 757 11.88 -31.56 -6.77
C LYS A 757 12.35 -31.12 -8.15
N CYS A 758 13.68 -31.03 -8.30
CA CYS A 758 14.35 -30.58 -9.50
C CYS A 758 15.28 -31.69 -10.03
N THR A 759 15.48 -31.75 -11.35
CA THR A 759 16.35 -32.73 -12.00
C THR A 759 17.04 -32.10 -13.21
N ASP A 760 18.35 -32.29 -13.32
CA ASP A 760 19.16 -31.82 -14.47
C ASP A 760 19.04 -32.77 -15.68
N ALA A 761 19.84 -32.53 -16.74
CA ALA A 761 19.86 -33.36 -17.93
C ALA A 761 20.67 -34.67 -17.80
N VAL A 762 21.45 -34.84 -16.73
CA VAL A 762 22.32 -36.01 -16.48
C VAL A 762 21.65 -37.01 -15.53
N GLY A 763 20.67 -36.57 -14.75
CA GLY A 763 19.88 -37.34 -13.79
C GLY A 763 20.12 -36.97 -12.33
N ASN A 764 20.90 -35.92 -12.03
CA ASN A 764 21.12 -35.44 -10.67
C ASN A 764 19.84 -34.76 -10.14
N ILE A 765 19.48 -35.04 -8.88
CA ILE A 765 18.22 -34.63 -8.27
C ILE A 765 18.48 -33.75 -7.05
N SER A 766 17.68 -32.70 -6.90
CA SER A 766 17.57 -31.98 -5.64
C SER A 766 16.12 -31.82 -5.19
N GLU A 767 15.94 -31.68 -3.88
CA GLU A 767 14.64 -31.60 -3.24
C GLU A 767 14.65 -30.52 -2.16
N LYS A 768 13.56 -29.74 -2.09
CA LYS A 768 13.35 -28.72 -1.07
C LYS A 768 11.92 -28.82 -0.55
N LYS A 769 11.78 -28.96 0.77
CA LYS A 769 10.49 -29.07 1.44
C LYS A 769 10.12 -27.74 2.09
N ILE A 770 8.87 -27.32 1.92
CA ILE A 770 8.25 -26.26 2.72
C ILE A 770 7.03 -26.80 3.45
N VAL A 771 6.76 -26.25 4.64
CA VAL A 771 5.62 -26.61 5.48
C VAL A 771 4.78 -25.36 5.70
N ILE A 772 3.49 -25.46 5.42
CA ILE A 772 2.52 -24.37 5.57
C ILE A 772 1.37 -24.88 6.44
N GLU A 773 1.16 -24.25 7.58
CA GLU A 773 0.03 -24.53 8.44
C GLU A 773 -1.13 -23.60 8.03
N ARG A 774 -2.17 -24.17 7.41
CA ARG A 774 -3.40 -23.43 7.17
C ARG A 774 -4.22 -23.48 8.45
N LYS A 775 -4.42 -22.32 9.09
CA LYS A 775 -5.27 -22.19 10.27
C LYS A 775 -6.37 -21.18 9.98
N ILE A 776 -7.61 -21.63 10.01
CA ILE A 776 -8.78 -20.76 9.94
C ILE A 776 -8.93 -20.08 11.31
N PRO A 777 -8.98 -18.74 11.38
CA PRO A 777 -9.27 -18.06 12.65
C PRO A 777 -10.72 -18.33 13.05
N LYS A 778 -10.99 -18.45 14.36
CA LYS A 778 -12.35 -18.59 14.89
C LYS A 778 -13.22 -17.39 14.51
N VAL A 779 -12.62 -16.19 14.49
CA VAL A 779 -13.28 -14.97 14.04
C VAL A 779 -12.87 -14.68 12.59
N PHE A 780 -13.71 -15.09 11.65
CA PHE A 780 -13.55 -14.85 10.20
C PHE A 780 -14.76 -14.14 9.55
N ASP A 781 -15.64 -13.58 10.39
CA ASP A 781 -16.79 -12.78 9.96
C ASP A 781 -16.36 -11.56 9.12
N LEU A 782 -17.26 -11.08 8.27
CA LEU A 782 -16.99 -10.05 7.26
C LEU A 782 -16.62 -8.67 7.85
N ASP A 783 -16.93 -8.41 9.12
CA ASP A 783 -16.63 -7.15 9.83
C ASP A 783 -15.25 -7.15 10.47
N ALA A 784 -14.76 -8.35 10.82
CA ALA A 784 -13.40 -8.57 11.24
C ALA A 784 -12.39 -8.48 10.07
N ARG A 785 -12.84 -8.17 8.86
CA ARG A 785 -12.01 -8.01 7.66
C ARG A 785 -11.75 -6.53 7.38
N MET A 786 -10.54 -6.22 6.92
CA MET A 786 -10.14 -4.91 6.42
C MET A 786 -11.20 -4.36 5.46
N SER A 787 -11.83 -3.24 5.82
CA SER A 787 -12.74 -2.53 4.94
C SER A 787 -11.92 -1.73 3.91
N VAL A 788 -12.09 -2.06 2.63
CA VAL A 788 -11.23 -1.54 1.54
C VAL A 788 -12.07 -0.98 0.41
N ALA A 789 -11.78 0.25 -0.01
CA ALA A 789 -12.21 0.77 -1.32
C ALA A 789 -11.10 0.57 -2.36
N LEU A 790 -11.42 -0.13 -3.45
CA LEU A 790 -10.53 -0.22 -4.63
C LEU A 790 -10.73 1.01 -5.51
N PHE A 791 -9.63 1.70 -5.85
CA PHE A 791 -9.64 2.77 -6.83
C PHE A 791 -9.14 2.26 -8.20
N PRO A 792 -9.55 2.88 -9.34
CA PRO A 792 -8.97 2.60 -10.65
C PRO A 792 -7.44 2.69 -10.61
N PHE A 793 -6.72 1.71 -11.17
CA PHE A 793 -5.25 1.79 -11.18
C PHE A 793 -4.79 2.81 -12.21
N ALA A 794 -3.91 3.74 -11.82
CA ALA A 794 -3.38 4.76 -12.70
C ALA A 794 -2.58 4.13 -13.85
N ARG A 795 -2.87 4.57 -15.07
CA ARG A 795 -2.43 3.87 -16.30
C ARG A 795 -1.65 4.83 -17.19
N LYS A 796 -0.42 4.48 -17.55
CA LYS A 796 0.48 5.39 -18.27
C LYS A 796 0.20 5.56 -19.77
N ARG A 797 -0.51 4.60 -20.39
CA ARG A 797 -0.96 4.64 -21.81
C ARG A 797 -2.33 3.94 -21.96
N SER A 798 -3.07 4.26 -23.02
CA SER A 798 -4.54 4.15 -23.16
C SER A 798 -5.26 2.86 -22.70
N SER A 799 -6.51 3.08 -22.22
CA SER A 799 -7.66 2.19 -22.01
C SER A 799 -7.46 0.69 -21.73
N GLY A 800 -7.92 0.24 -20.56
CA GLY A 800 -8.19 -1.18 -20.31
C GLY A 800 -8.88 -1.38 -18.96
N THR A 801 -10.17 -1.69 -19.02
CA THR A 801 -11.06 -1.91 -17.86
C THR A 801 -10.96 -3.33 -17.28
N GLY A 802 -10.33 -4.27 -18.00
CA GLY A 802 -10.16 -5.68 -17.62
C GLY A 802 -9.45 -5.86 -16.28
N VAL A 803 -8.25 -5.29 -16.13
CA VAL A 803 -7.41 -5.46 -14.92
C VAL A 803 -8.14 -5.05 -13.65
N HIS A 804 -8.87 -3.94 -13.66
CA HIS A 804 -9.63 -3.49 -12.48
C HIS A 804 -10.78 -4.46 -12.13
N LYS A 805 -11.51 -4.96 -13.15
CA LYS A 805 -12.56 -5.99 -12.94
C LYS A 805 -11.96 -7.30 -12.41
N SER A 806 -10.79 -7.69 -12.91
CA SER A 806 -10.06 -8.89 -12.49
C SER A 806 -9.48 -8.79 -11.08
N LEU A 807 -8.92 -7.63 -10.72
CA LEU A 807 -8.46 -7.36 -9.35
C LEU A 807 -9.63 -7.35 -8.37
N LEU A 808 -10.73 -6.64 -8.67
CA LEU A 808 -11.93 -6.64 -7.83
C LEU A 808 -12.49 -8.05 -7.62
N LYS A 809 -12.57 -8.86 -8.70
CA LYS A 809 -12.91 -10.28 -8.63
C LYS A 809 -12.05 -11.03 -7.62
N ASN A 810 -10.73 -11.00 -7.81
CA ASN A 810 -9.80 -11.76 -6.97
C ASN A 810 -9.83 -11.27 -5.51
N LEU A 811 -9.93 -9.95 -5.26
CA LEU A 811 -10.04 -9.37 -3.92
C LEU A 811 -11.29 -9.87 -3.18
N VAL A 812 -12.44 -9.89 -3.86
CA VAL A 812 -13.70 -10.41 -3.29
C VAL A 812 -13.63 -11.93 -3.09
N GLU A 813 -13.12 -12.67 -4.08
CA GLU A 813 -12.98 -14.14 -4.01
C GLU A 813 -12.01 -14.60 -2.92
N SER A 814 -10.97 -13.80 -2.60
CA SER A 814 -10.00 -14.12 -1.53
C SER A 814 -10.63 -14.25 -0.14
N GLY A 815 -11.81 -13.66 0.08
CA GLY A 815 -12.44 -13.58 1.39
C GLY A 815 -11.66 -12.76 2.43
N ARG A 816 -10.55 -12.11 2.06
CA ARG A 816 -9.70 -11.35 3.00
C ARG A 816 -10.22 -9.95 3.31
N PHE A 817 -10.83 -9.31 2.32
CA PHE A 817 -11.17 -7.88 2.33
C PHE A 817 -12.69 -7.69 2.28
N ASN A 818 -13.20 -6.73 3.04
CA ASN A 818 -14.58 -6.25 2.95
C ASN A 818 -14.62 -5.10 1.93
N MET A 819 -14.79 -5.46 0.65
CA MET A 819 -14.72 -4.52 -0.46
C MET A 819 -15.96 -3.62 -0.50
N LYS A 820 -15.76 -2.29 -0.51
CA LYS A 820 -16.82 -1.31 -0.78
C LYS A 820 -16.65 -0.73 -2.19
N GLU A 821 -17.63 -0.99 -3.05
CA GLU A 821 -17.73 -0.36 -4.36
C GLU A 821 -18.26 1.07 -4.25
N TRP A 822 -17.93 1.89 -5.25
CA TRP A 822 -18.35 3.28 -5.35
C TRP A 822 -18.52 3.66 -6.83
N LYS A 823 -19.34 4.68 -7.12
CA LYS A 823 -19.68 5.03 -8.50
C LYS A 823 -18.47 5.67 -9.22
N SER A 824 -17.86 4.91 -10.12
CA SER A 824 -16.63 5.25 -10.85
C SER A 824 -16.70 6.52 -11.72
N GLU A 825 -17.90 7.04 -11.98
CA GLU A 825 -18.19 8.26 -12.77
C GLU A 825 -17.44 9.52 -12.29
N ILE A 826 -16.84 9.50 -11.10
CA ILE A 826 -16.16 10.64 -10.48
C ILE A 826 -14.63 10.69 -10.79
N ILE A 827 -14.00 9.58 -11.19
CA ILE A 827 -12.51 9.48 -11.31
C ILE A 827 -12.08 8.71 -12.58
N GLU A 828 -12.67 8.99 -13.74
CA GLU A 828 -12.03 8.61 -15.01
C GLU A 828 -10.92 9.62 -15.39
N GLY A 829 -9.73 9.11 -15.75
CA GLY A 829 -8.72 9.89 -16.46
C GLY A 829 -7.64 10.58 -15.62
N LEU A 830 -7.28 10.08 -14.43
CA LEU A 830 -6.24 10.70 -13.59
C LEU A 830 -4.86 10.04 -13.75
N PRO A 831 -3.84 10.81 -14.20
CA PRO A 831 -2.49 10.27 -14.43
C PRO A 831 -1.65 10.16 -13.15
N ASP A 832 -2.02 10.86 -12.07
CA ASP A 832 -1.32 10.83 -10.79
C ASP A 832 -2.30 10.77 -9.61
N GLN A 833 -2.22 9.71 -8.81
CA GLN A 833 -3.08 9.49 -7.64
C GLN A 833 -2.56 10.18 -6.39
N ASP A 834 -1.25 10.43 -6.32
CA ASP A 834 -0.63 11.10 -5.19
C ASP A 834 -0.96 12.61 -5.20
N GLU A 835 -1.21 13.22 -6.38
CA GLU A 835 -1.72 14.61 -6.50
C GLU A 835 -3.19 14.79 -6.04
N LYS A 836 -3.98 13.71 -5.98
CA LYS A 836 -5.42 13.73 -5.62
C LYS A 836 -5.78 13.03 -4.33
N LYS A 837 -4.77 12.82 -3.48
CA LYS A 837 -4.88 12.28 -2.11
C LYS A 837 -6.11 12.76 -1.34
N ASP A 838 -6.37 14.06 -1.29
CA ASP A 838 -7.47 14.63 -0.47
C ASP A 838 -8.87 14.24 -0.98
N GLU A 839 -9.03 14.05 -2.30
CA GLU A 839 -10.27 13.59 -2.91
C GLU A 839 -10.50 12.09 -2.67
N ILE A 840 -9.45 11.28 -2.77
CA ILE A 840 -9.46 9.85 -2.43
C ILE A 840 -9.84 9.66 -0.96
N ILE A 841 -9.21 10.42 -0.04
CA ILE A 841 -9.51 10.35 1.41
C ILE A 841 -10.95 10.80 1.70
N LYS A 842 -11.44 11.85 1.03
CA LYS A 842 -12.83 12.30 1.18
C LYS A 842 -13.81 11.20 0.81
N ILE A 843 -13.63 10.58 -0.37
CA ILE A 843 -14.49 9.47 -0.84
C ILE A 843 -14.39 8.27 0.11
N ALA A 844 -13.18 7.90 0.54
CA ALA A 844 -12.99 6.81 1.50
C ALA A 844 -13.73 7.02 2.82
N LYS A 845 -13.74 8.26 3.34
CA LYS A 845 -14.48 8.64 4.55
C LYS A 845 -15.99 8.70 4.33
N GLU A 846 -16.45 9.09 3.15
CA GLU A 846 -17.87 9.03 2.77
C GLU A 846 -18.38 7.59 2.60
N LEU A 847 -17.54 6.67 2.14
CA LEU A 847 -17.81 5.23 2.06
C LEU A 847 -17.68 4.50 3.40
N GLY A 848 -17.07 5.13 4.41
CA GLY A 848 -16.83 4.53 5.72
C GLY A 848 -15.82 3.36 5.67
N VAL A 849 -14.83 3.42 4.78
CA VAL A 849 -13.73 2.43 4.74
C VAL A 849 -12.52 2.89 5.55
N ASP A 850 -11.83 1.91 6.15
CA ASP A 850 -10.62 2.10 6.95
C ASP A 850 -9.36 2.18 6.08
N TYR A 851 -9.41 1.55 4.90
CA TYR A 851 -8.30 1.41 3.98
C TYR A 851 -8.69 1.71 2.53
N VAL A 852 -7.73 2.18 1.74
CA VAL A 852 -7.85 2.30 0.27
C VAL A 852 -6.77 1.49 -0.42
N LEU A 853 -7.17 0.84 -1.53
CA LEU A 853 -6.27 0.13 -2.42
C LEU A 853 -6.13 0.93 -3.71
N ILE A 854 -4.95 1.51 -3.89
CA ILE A 854 -4.56 2.27 -5.09
C ILE A 854 -3.42 1.54 -5.81
N GLY A 855 -3.11 1.89 -7.06
CA GLY A 855 -2.11 1.13 -7.81
C GLY A 855 -1.82 1.69 -9.20
N THR A 856 -0.81 1.14 -9.85
CA THR A 856 -0.39 1.56 -11.20
C THR A 856 -0.21 0.39 -12.15
N LEU A 857 -0.52 0.64 -13.43
CA LEU A 857 -0.31 -0.27 -14.55
C LEU A 857 0.79 0.30 -15.47
N ASP A 858 1.95 -0.36 -15.49
CA ASP A 858 3.05 -0.05 -16.42
C ASP A 858 3.01 -1.10 -17.55
N ILE A 859 2.58 -0.67 -18.74
CA ILE A 859 2.37 -1.53 -19.91
C ILE A 859 3.40 -1.19 -20.98
N LYS A 860 4.16 -2.21 -21.40
CA LYS A 860 5.16 -2.17 -22.48
C LYS A 860 4.71 -3.09 -23.63
N GLU A 861 5.42 -3.06 -24.76
CA GLU A 861 5.03 -3.77 -25.99
C GLU A 861 4.72 -5.27 -25.81
N LYS A 862 5.40 -5.93 -24.87
CA LYS A 862 5.21 -7.35 -24.52
C LYS A 862 5.20 -7.62 -23.02
N SER A 863 5.12 -6.63 -22.14
CA SER A 863 5.11 -6.91 -20.70
C SER A 863 4.22 -5.99 -19.87
N LEU A 864 3.60 -6.57 -18.85
CA LEU A 864 2.65 -5.94 -17.95
C LEU A 864 3.20 -6.02 -16.52
N GLU A 865 3.34 -4.84 -15.90
CA GLU A 865 3.62 -4.67 -14.49
C GLU A 865 2.38 -4.09 -13.80
N ILE A 866 1.88 -4.77 -12.77
CA ILE A 866 0.77 -4.31 -11.92
C ILE A 866 1.35 -4.10 -10.52
N SER A 867 1.21 -2.89 -9.98
CA SER A 867 1.65 -2.56 -8.63
C SER A 867 0.52 -1.96 -7.81
N ALA A 868 0.47 -2.26 -6.52
CA ALA A 868 -0.60 -1.85 -5.61
C ALA A 868 -0.08 -1.39 -4.24
N ARG A 869 -0.78 -0.43 -3.63
CA ARG A 869 -0.54 0.10 -2.27
C ARG A 869 -1.82 -0.01 -1.46
N VAL A 870 -1.74 -0.54 -0.24
CA VAL A 870 -2.82 -0.41 0.76
C VAL A 870 -2.46 0.72 1.72
N ILE A 871 -3.36 1.70 1.85
CA ILE A 871 -3.16 2.92 2.63
C ILE A 871 -4.26 3.03 3.69
N GLU A 872 -3.90 3.37 4.93
CA GLU A 872 -4.85 3.63 6.02
C GLU A 872 -5.42 5.06 5.94
N VAL A 873 -6.74 5.20 6.06
CA VAL A 873 -7.47 6.44 5.70
C VAL A 873 -7.28 7.59 6.68
N ASP A 874 -6.94 7.31 7.95
CA ASP A 874 -6.76 8.35 8.97
C ASP A 874 -5.32 8.85 9.05
N SER A 875 -4.34 7.94 9.01
CA SER A 875 -2.92 8.28 9.12
C SER A 875 -2.23 8.52 7.77
N TYR A 876 -2.79 8.00 6.67
CA TYR A 876 -2.13 7.88 5.37
C TYR A 876 -0.87 7.00 5.37
N ASP A 877 -0.72 6.12 6.36
CA ASP A 877 0.37 5.14 6.36
C ASP A 877 0.15 4.10 5.26
N ILE A 878 1.19 3.82 4.48
CA ILE A 878 1.21 2.70 3.54
C ILE A 878 1.51 1.43 4.35
N LEU A 879 0.54 0.52 4.44
CA LEU A 879 0.70 -0.74 5.16
C LEU A 879 1.54 -1.75 4.36
N THR A 880 1.32 -1.81 3.04
CA THR A 880 2.05 -2.68 2.12
C THR A 880 2.10 -2.10 0.70
N PHE A 881 3.13 -2.49 -0.04
CA PHE A 881 3.29 -2.27 -1.47
C PHE A 881 3.68 -3.60 -2.12
N GLU A 882 2.89 -4.05 -3.10
CA GLU A 882 3.09 -5.32 -3.78
C GLU A 882 3.05 -5.12 -5.30
N ASP A 883 3.88 -5.88 -6.02
CA ASP A 883 4.03 -5.83 -7.47
C ASP A 883 3.88 -7.21 -8.12
N VAL A 884 3.52 -7.27 -9.40
CA VAL A 884 3.60 -8.47 -10.22
C VAL A 884 4.00 -8.09 -11.64
N TYR A 885 4.83 -8.92 -12.27
CA TYR A 885 5.35 -8.71 -13.62
C TYR A 885 5.17 -9.99 -14.46
N GLY A 886 4.83 -9.80 -15.74
CA GLY A 886 4.76 -10.88 -16.72
C GLY A 886 5.12 -10.43 -18.14
N GLU A 887 5.57 -11.38 -18.93
CA GLU A 887 5.96 -11.23 -20.34
C GLU A 887 5.01 -11.99 -21.27
N ASP A 888 4.92 -11.51 -22.51
CA ASP A 888 3.93 -11.88 -23.53
C ASP A 888 2.48 -11.67 -23.06
N ILE A 889 2.05 -10.40 -23.05
CA ILE A 889 0.72 -9.99 -22.56
C ILE A 889 -0.42 -10.70 -23.32
N ASP A 890 -1.02 -11.69 -22.65
CA ASP A 890 -2.29 -12.29 -23.03
C ASP A 890 -3.29 -12.25 -21.86
N ARG A 891 -4.53 -12.72 -22.13
CA ARG A 891 -5.65 -12.69 -21.17
C ARG A 891 -5.46 -13.68 -20.00
N GLU A 892 -4.67 -14.73 -20.19
CA GLU A 892 -4.37 -15.75 -19.17
C GLU A 892 -3.28 -15.24 -18.22
N LEU A 893 -2.29 -14.51 -18.74
CA LEU A 893 -1.28 -13.80 -17.98
C LEU A 893 -1.90 -12.69 -17.13
N GLU A 894 -2.80 -11.87 -17.68
CA GLU A 894 -3.48 -10.81 -16.93
C GLU A 894 -4.20 -11.35 -15.70
N GLU A 895 -4.95 -12.47 -15.82
CA GLU A 895 -5.59 -13.11 -14.67
C GLU A 895 -4.60 -13.70 -13.67
N LYS A 896 -3.55 -14.40 -14.13
CA LYS A 896 -2.50 -14.93 -13.25
C LYS A 896 -1.79 -13.84 -12.46
N LEU A 897 -1.53 -12.69 -13.08
CA LEU A 897 -0.93 -11.54 -12.41
C LEU A 897 -1.90 -10.95 -11.38
N CYS A 898 -3.18 -10.74 -11.75
CA CYS A 898 -4.18 -10.24 -10.80
C CYS A 898 -4.36 -11.17 -9.59
N SER A 899 -4.48 -12.48 -9.80
CA SER A 899 -4.55 -13.48 -8.73
C SER A 899 -3.28 -13.48 -7.87
N GLY A 900 -2.10 -13.47 -8.49
CA GLY A 900 -0.82 -13.42 -7.79
C GLY A 900 -0.65 -12.17 -6.93
N LEU A 901 -1.09 -11.01 -7.42
CA LEU A 901 -1.04 -9.75 -6.67
C LEU A 901 -1.98 -9.77 -5.46
N VAL A 902 -3.21 -10.26 -5.61
CA VAL A 902 -4.14 -10.37 -4.49
C VAL A 902 -3.64 -11.35 -3.43
N LEU A 903 -3.04 -12.47 -3.82
CA LEU A 903 -2.43 -13.41 -2.88
C LEU A 903 -1.28 -12.77 -2.10
N LYS A 904 -0.40 -12.00 -2.77
CA LYS A 904 0.64 -11.20 -2.10
C LYS A 904 0.07 -10.16 -1.12
N LEU A 905 -1.02 -9.48 -1.49
CA LEU A 905 -1.69 -8.52 -0.62
C LEU A 905 -2.31 -9.19 0.62
N CYS A 906 -2.94 -10.36 0.45
CA CYS A 906 -3.47 -11.14 1.57
C CYS A 906 -2.36 -11.68 2.49
N ASP A 907 -1.21 -12.02 1.91
CA ASP A 907 -0.07 -12.60 2.61
C ASP A 907 0.76 -11.54 3.36
N SER A 908 0.88 -10.33 2.82
CA SER A 908 1.48 -9.18 3.51
C SER A 908 0.55 -8.52 4.53
N LEU A 909 -0.75 -8.84 4.51
CA LEU A 909 -1.76 -8.38 5.46
C LEU A 909 -2.51 -9.59 6.07
N PRO A 910 -1.83 -10.51 6.78
CA PRO A 910 -2.44 -11.76 7.22
C PRO A 910 -3.56 -11.54 8.25
N VAL A 911 -4.51 -12.48 8.33
CA VAL A 911 -5.46 -12.57 9.45
C VAL A 911 -4.85 -13.45 10.55
N ILE A 912 -4.64 -12.89 11.73
CA ILE A 912 -3.93 -13.54 12.84
C ILE A 912 -4.66 -13.28 14.16
N GLU A 913 -4.95 -14.36 14.87
CA GLU A 913 -5.44 -14.30 16.24
C GLU A 913 -4.31 -14.20 17.25
N GLY A 914 -4.52 -13.42 18.30
CA GLY A 914 -3.62 -13.32 19.44
C GLY A 914 -4.36 -13.00 20.74
N LYS A 915 -3.59 -12.65 21.76
CA LYS A 915 -4.08 -12.26 23.08
C LYS A 915 -3.41 -11.00 23.61
N ILE A 916 -4.16 -10.22 24.40
CA ILE A 916 -3.62 -9.11 25.18
C ILE A 916 -2.64 -9.69 26.22
N VAL A 917 -1.39 -9.22 26.19
CA VAL A 917 -0.36 -9.52 27.20
C VAL A 917 -0.48 -8.57 28.38
N LYS A 918 -0.71 -7.28 28.12
CA LYS A 918 -0.79 -6.24 29.15
C LYS A 918 -1.54 -5.01 28.67
N LEU A 919 -2.35 -4.43 29.56
CA LEU A 919 -3.00 -3.13 29.35
C LEU A 919 -2.23 -1.97 30.02
N LYS A 920 -2.43 -0.78 29.45
CA LYS A 920 -2.12 0.54 30.00
C LYS A 920 -3.31 1.47 29.73
N SER A 921 -3.24 2.70 30.21
CA SER A 921 -4.29 3.73 30.11
C SER A 921 -4.87 3.98 28.71
N ASP A 922 -4.05 3.91 27.66
CA ASP A 922 -4.47 4.13 26.26
C ASP A 922 -3.77 3.17 25.27
N GLU A 923 -3.08 2.14 25.79
CA GLU A 923 -2.30 1.18 25.01
C GLU A 923 -2.54 -0.27 25.45
N VAL A 924 -2.44 -1.18 24.49
CA VAL A 924 -2.39 -2.62 24.73
C VAL A 924 -1.09 -3.20 24.17
N ILE A 925 -0.50 -4.12 24.91
CA ILE A 925 0.61 -4.95 24.45
C ILE A 925 0.02 -6.31 24.06
N VAL A 926 0.32 -6.78 22.86
CA VAL A 926 -0.19 -8.04 22.29
C VAL A 926 0.92 -9.03 21.99
N ASN A 927 0.59 -10.32 21.99
CA ASN A 927 1.54 -11.45 21.80
C ASN A 927 1.90 -11.77 20.34
N ILE A 928 1.77 -10.78 19.44
CA ILE A 928 2.18 -10.88 18.04
C ILE A 928 3.16 -9.75 17.70
N GLY A 929 4.09 -10.01 16.80
CA GLY A 929 5.18 -9.10 16.44
C GLY A 929 5.75 -9.37 15.06
N GLU A 930 6.96 -8.90 14.79
CA GLU A 930 7.59 -8.93 13.46
C GLU A 930 7.63 -10.32 12.79
N ASN A 931 7.74 -11.42 13.55
CA ASN A 931 7.76 -12.76 12.94
C ASN A 931 6.38 -13.23 12.45
N HIS A 932 5.29 -12.56 12.86
CA HIS A 932 3.91 -12.81 12.42
C HIS A 932 3.53 -11.99 11.16
N ASN A 933 4.47 -11.26 10.54
CA ASN A 933 4.25 -10.43 9.35
C ASN A 933 3.23 -9.28 9.47
N ILE A 934 2.74 -8.96 10.68
CA ILE A 934 1.91 -7.78 10.91
C ILE A 934 2.66 -6.47 10.66
N LYS A 935 1.92 -5.42 10.29
CA LYS A 935 2.43 -4.09 9.94
C LYS A 935 2.00 -3.04 10.96
N LYS A 936 2.75 -1.94 11.07
CA LYS A 936 2.26 -0.71 11.70
C LYS A 936 1.07 -0.18 10.89
N GLY A 937 0.08 0.41 11.55
CA GLY A 937 -1.17 0.85 10.92
C GLY A 937 -2.24 -0.27 10.78
N MET A 938 -1.88 -1.55 10.95
CA MET A 938 -2.90 -2.61 11.06
C MET A 938 -3.73 -2.41 12.33
N ARG A 939 -5.02 -2.69 12.21
CA ARG A 939 -5.98 -2.65 13.31
C ARG A 939 -6.14 -4.04 13.92
N LEU A 940 -6.41 -4.06 15.22
CA LEU A 940 -6.67 -5.26 16.03
C LEU A 940 -8.06 -5.11 16.62
N ILE A 941 -8.91 -6.12 16.41
CA ILE A 941 -10.28 -6.17 16.92
C ILE A 941 -10.29 -7.10 18.13
N PHE A 942 -10.56 -6.55 19.30
CA PHE A 942 -10.73 -7.28 20.56
C PHE A 942 -12.15 -7.82 20.62
N PHE A 943 -12.28 -9.09 21.02
CA PHE A 943 -13.57 -9.74 21.08
C PHE A 943 -13.68 -10.71 22.26
N LYS A 944 -14.91 -11.01 22.60
CA LYS A 944 -15.27 -12.05 23.56
C LYS A 944 -16.06 -13.14 22.86
N GLU A 945 -15.64 -14.39 23.06
CA GLU A 945 -16.40 -15.57 22.65
C GLU A 945 -17.53 -15.79 23.68
N GLY A 946 -18.78 -15.84 23.20
CA GLY A 946 -19.96 -16.22 23.97
C GLY A 946 -20.12 -17.74 24.06
N GLU A 947 -21.36 -18.19 24.34
CA GLU A 947 -21.66 -19.63 24.37
C GLU A 947 -21.46 -20.27 22.97
N PRO A 948 -20.87 -21.48 22.88
CA PRO A 948 -20.68 -22.16 21.61
C PRO A 948 -22.02 -22.58 21.01
N LEU A 949 -22.28 -22.09 19.80
CA LEU A 949 -23.43 -22.48 18.99
C LEU A 949 -23.21 -23.91 18.50
N LYS A 950 -24.24 -24.75 18.62
CA LYS A 950 -24.19 -26.15 18.16
C LYS A 950 -25.27 -26.43 17.15
N ASP A 951 -24.92 -27.23 16.15
CA ASP A 951 -25.87 -27.78 15.21
C ASP A 951 -26.89 -28.65 15.98
N PRO A 952 -28.21 -28.40 15.83
CA PRO A 952 -29.22 -29.12 16.59
C PRO A 952 -29.42 -30.58 16.14
N ASP A 953 -29.00 -30.93 14.92
CA ASP A 953 -29.18 -32.26 14.33
C ASP A 953 -27.89 -33.11 14.44
N THR A 954 -26.70 -32.50 14.33
CA THR A 954 -25.40 -33.20 14.41
C THR A 954 -24.68 -33.03 15.75
N GLY A 955 -25.00 -31.99 16.52
CA GLY A 955 -24.30 -31.64 17.77
C GLY A 955 -22.92 -30.98 17.58
N GLU A 956 -22.53 -30.71 16.33
CA GLU A 956 -21.24 -30.10 15.95
C GLU A 956 -21.17 -28.63 16.37
N GLU A 957 -20.01 -28.14 16.82
CA GLU A 957 -19.83 -26.75 17.22
C GLU A 957 -19.68 -25.84 15.99
N LEU A 958 -20.70 -25.03 15.72
CA LEU A 958 -20.81 -24.14 14.56
C LEU A 958 -20.14 -22.77 14.75
N GLY A 959 -19.51 -22.55 15.92
CA GLY A 959 -18.89 -21.29 16.32
C GLY A 959 -19.36 -20.84 17.71
N ALA A 960 -19.23 -19.56 18.01
CA ALA A 960 -19.77 -18.92 19.21
C ALA A 960 -20.29 -17.52 18.84
N ASP A 961 -21.22 -16.96 19.60
CA ASP A 961 -21.59 -15.56 19.43
C ASP A 961 -20.39 -14.67 19.78
N ILE A 962 -19.95 -13.82 18.85
CA ILE A 962 -18.79 -12.95 19.03
C ILE A 962 -19.27 -11.53 19.35
N GLU A 963 -18.84 -11.03 20.51
CA GLU A 963 -19.04 -9.63 20.94
C GLU A 963 -17.75 -8.85 20.68
N GLU A 964 -17.80 -7.86 19.77
CA GLU A 964 -16.68 -6.92 19.57
C GLU A 964 -16.61 -5.95 20.75
N LEU A 965 -15.46 -5.96 21.44
CA LEU A 965 -15.17 -5.06 22.57
C LEU A 965 -14.42 -3.80 22.11
N GLY A 966 -13.78 -3.82 20.94
CA GLY A 966 -13.32 -2.62 20.24
C GLY A 966 -12.00 -2.78 19.49
N VAL A 967 -11.40 -1.65 19.09
CA VAL A 967 -10.30 -1.62 18.11
C VAL A 967 -9.06 -0.87 18.63
N ALA A 968 -7.86 -1.41 18.35
CA ALA A 968 -6.58 -0.71 18.50
C ALA A 968 -5.75 -0.73 17.22
N ARG A 969 -4.89 0.29 17.01
CA ARG A 969 -3.96 0.39 15.87
C ARG A 969 -2.54 0.06 16.30
N VAL A 970 -1.89 -0.92 15.67
CA VAL A 970 -0.48 -1.27 15.90
C VAL A 970 0.41 -0.08 15.50
N TYR A 971 1.27 0.37 16.41
CA TYR A 971 2.16 1.51 16.12
C TYR A 971 3.65 1.21 16.37
N LYS A 972 3.97 0.17 17.15
CA LYS A 972 5.36 -0.16 17.53
C LYS A 972 5.54 -1.66 17.81
N PHE A 973 6.62 -2.24 17.29
CA PHE A 973 7.03 -3.60 17.62
C PHE A 973 7.85 -3.64 18.91
N MET A 974 7.75 -4.75 19.64
CA MET A 974 8.53 -5.09 20.83
C MET A 974 9.32 -6.37 20.59
N GLY A 975 10.11 -6.37 19.52
CA GLY A 975 10.84 -7.53 19.01
C GLY A 975 9.93 -8.51 18.26
N GLN A 976 10.43 -9.73 18.04
CA GLN A 976 9.79 -10.66 17.11
C GLN A 976 8.36 -11.07 17.49
N LYS A 977 8.04 -11.22 18.78
CA LYS A 977 6.78 -11.85 19.25
C LYS A 977 5.80 -10.91 19.95
N MET A 978 6.05 -9.60 20.01
CA MET A 978 5.15 -8.67 20.70
C MET A 978 5.05 -7.31 20.00
N SER A 979 3.94 -6.61 20.22
CA SER A 979 3.68 -5.27 19.68
C SER A 979 2.90 -4.41 20.67
N GLN A 980 3.05 -3.09 20.55
CA GLN A 980 2.18 -2.09 21.17
C GLN A 980 1.16 -1.60 20.13
N ALA A 981 -0.12 -1.63 20.51
CA ALA A 981 -1.20 -1.00 19.78
C ALA A 981 -1.90 0.06 20.65
N LYS A 982 -2.41 1.11 20.01
CA LYS A 982 -3.10 2.22 20.65
C LYS A 982 -4.60 2.10 20.46
N LEU A 983 -5.37 2.20 21.54
CA LEU A 983 -6.84 2.10 21.47
C LEU A 983 -7.42 3.26 20.67
N LEU A 984 -8.32 2.96 19.73
CA LEU A 984 -9.01 3.94 18.89
C LEU A 984 -10.27 4.47 19.58
N ASN A 985 -11.03 3.59 20.24
CA ASN A 985 -12.15 3.95 21.09
C ASN A 985 -11.66 4.07 22.54
N LYS A 986 -11.91 5.20 23.21
CA LYS A 986 -11.35 5.50 24.55
C LYS A 986 -12.24 5.06 25.73
N ASP A 987 -13.50 4.74 25.46
CA ASP A 987 -14.52 4.55 26.50
C ASP A 987 -14.73 3.06 26.90
N ILE A 988 -13.84 2.17 26.45
CA ILE A 988 -13.92 0.69 26.58
C ILE A 988 -12.76 0.07 27.38
N THR A 989 -11.89 0.90 27.98
CA THR A 989 -10.74 0.42 28.77
C THR A 989 -11.12 -0.38 30.02
N GLU A 990 -12.37 -0.30 30.48
CA GLU A 990 -12.89 -1.07 31.62
C GLU A 990 -13.32 -2.50 31.25
N GLU A 991 -13.51 -2.81 29.96
CA GLU A 991 -13.96 -4.12 29.48
C GLU A 991 -12.83 -5.01 28.93
N LEU A 992 -11.62 -4.45 28.77
CA LEU A 992 -10.44 -5.17 28.28
C LEU A 992 -9.59 -5.70 29.44
N GLU A 993 -9.22 -6.98 29.37
CA GLU A 993 -8.32 -7.63 30.34
C GLU A 993 -7.14 -8.39 29.69
N ALA A 994 -6.11 -8.71 30.48
CA ALA A 994 -4.99 -9.51 29.99
C ALA A 994 -5.44 -10.96 29.77
N GLY A 995 -5.10 -11.54 28.62
CA GLY A 995 -5.56 -12.87 28.19
C GLY A 995 -6.75 -12.85 27.23
N LEU A 996 -7.44 -11.71 27.08
CA LEU A 996 -8.52 -11.50 26.11
C LEU A 996 -8.01 -11.70 24.67
N SER A 997 -8.83 -12.35 23.85
CA SER A 997 -8.54 -12.61 22.44
C SER A 997 -8.70 -11.37 21.57
N PHE A 998 -7.94 -11.32 20.47
CA PHE A 998 -8.15 -10.38 19.38
C PHE A 998 -7.80 -11.03 18.04
N VAL A 999 -8.29 -10.46 16.95
CA VAL A 999 -7.89 -10.78 15.59
C VAL A 999 -7.36 -9.52 14.89
N THR A 1000 -6.36 -9.65 14.03
CA THR A 1000 -5.98 -8.56 13.13
C THR A 1000 -7.07 -8.34 12.10
N GLN A 1001 -7.53 -7.09 11.94
CA GLN A 1001 -8.52 -6.72 10.93
C GLN A 1001 -8.02 -7.04 9.53
#